data_AF-A0A957Y005-F1
#
_entry.id   AF-A0A957Y005-F1
#
_cell.length_a   1.000
_cell.length_b   1.000
_cell.length_c   1.000
_cell.angle_alpha   90.00
_cell.angle_beta   90.00
_cell.angle_gamma   90.00
#
_symmetry.space_group_name_H-M   'P 1'
#
loop_
_entity.id
_entity.type
_entity.pdbx_description
1 polymer ?
#
loop_
_entity_poly.entity_id
_entity_poly.type
_entity_poly.pdbx_seq_one_letter_code
_entity_poly.pdbx_strand_id
1 'polypeptide(L)'
;MSNHINVNGNGVLQRCMSLASGALSPDQRVNYEFGQVLGVDEFRQEQQYFLQKEYLHNRSLHGYGTVSGLRVSAARPDDDADEMLVTVDPGIGVDQFGRVFVLREEQCARLGAWYARQVQEGLAPVASPPAPLRAYVVARYDECLDALVAIPGQPCATADTTMVPSRIRDAVQIELRWQPPLMTAWDGVRALADVLAAVRFVPGLPPEMSDEDLVLAQVRALADPPLMEPCEEEVGLPPVSPPVGTLRLPAENARQVLDRILTVWVTEVRPIVRERVDLIEPDAASDGPGGPESAVLLACIDFEPAVDFVPADPRIETAEVNNGDRPYLLHTQLIQELLLLGGGETAEAGELREFATVQVLNSTTLRVWLHHPEALEPVGDPLAALALAVNDQPFVLDDVTPVAGFDNLFTVTGDASRMSPGDRLALSFRLGNWQESNSGRPLLDVLEAAEYGYLGRDGGALTVYGLVERILPSRDLATVATQMRGNRAAGVHLWFHTAQPVRLPATIPVRRGPDGLPSNYTTSTPDNSQFSYEWLLTGPGNTQLRDGELLLIDFDLETVQVRNNLTTLADLVAAQHLSLVGYNGRQTVRLFYEVELPPQVQQGPSIDEILDEVARRLPTQPFVTIEVHVNDNGVPEFELWFHVDRRWDSPEAVVFMEEPRFIVLSERPNANNEMKEPPELRDIPRDAFSLTPIQSNVYRVEVQDTGLWFDFGSRYLRFVFLVGETIVIENGQDMTLEDYINGSRIKFEGHNGEDAIVAFVRVPGRGGIG
;
A
#
# COMPACT_ATOMS: atom_id res chain seq x y z
N MET A 1 -15.57 32.57 -8.82
CA MET A 1 -16.80 32.77 -8.01
C MET A 1 -16.67 31.91 -6.77
N SER A 2 -16.81 32.57 -5.63
CA SER A 2 -16.94 32.16 -4.22
C SER A 2 -16.72 30.70 -3.77
N ASN A 3 -15.83 30.60 -2.77
CA ASN A 3 -15.62 29.53 -1.80
C ASN A 3 -16.91 28.97 -1.18
N HIS A 4 -16.93 27.66 -0.95
CA HIS A 4 -17.48 27.06 0.27
C HIS A 4 -16.65 25.83 0.68
N ILE A 5 -15.94 25.95 1.81
CA ILE A 5 -15.43 24.83 2.60
C ILE A 5 -16.60 24.33 3.44
N ASN A 6 -16.96 23.06 3.31
CA ASN A 6 -17.99 22.44 4.15
C ASN A 6 -17.32 21.52 5.17
N VAL A 7 -17.41 21.92 6.44
CA VAL A 7 -17.09 21.12 7.62
C VAL A 7 -18.30 20.24 7.89
N ASN A 8 -18.18 18.92 7.71
CA ASN A 8 -18.77 17.89 8.58
C ASN A 8 -18.50 16.49 8.01
N GLY A 9 -18.00 15.61 8.88
CA GLY A 9 -17.59 14.25 8.54
C GLY A 9 -18.72 13.36 8.04
N ASN A 10 -18.39 12.59 7.00
CA ASN A 10 -18.73 11.18 6.82
C ASN A 10 -18.06 10.73 5.51
N GLY A 11 -17.06 9.87 5.62
CA GLY A 11 -16.49 9.20 4.45
C GLY A 11 -17.55 8.32 3.78
N VAL A 12 -17.50 8.27 2.45
CA VAL A 12 -17.59 7.07 1.60
C VAL A 12 -17.50 7.50 0.12
N LEU A 13 -16.43 7.03 -0.51
CA LEU A 13 -16.27 6.58 -1.90
C LEU A 13 -16.94 7.40 -3.01
N GLN A 14 -16.13 8.25 -3.66
CA GLN A 14 -16.39 8.67 -5.03
C GLN A 14 -16.30 7.43 -5.94
N ARG A 15 -17.46 6.89 -6.34
CA ARG A 15 -17.56 5.90 -7.41
C ARG A 15 -17.11 6.56 -8.72
N CYS A 16 -15.91 6.22 -9.19
CA CYS A 16 -15.53 6.45 -10.57
C CYS A 16 -16.22 5.40 -11.45
N MET A 17 -17.23 5.81 -12.20
CA MET A 17 -17.54 5.17 -13.47
C MET A 17 -17.10 6.14 -14.57
N SER A 18 -16.12 5.72 -15.37
CA SER A 18 -16.03 6.14 -16.77
C SER A 18 -15.93 4.87 -17.61
N LEU A 19 -17.09 4.41 -18.09
CA LEU A 19 -17.20 3.52 -19.24
C LEU A 19 -17.42 4.45 -20.44
N ALA A 20 -16.35 4.92 -21.13
CA ALA A 20 -16.39 5.40 -22.54
C ALA A 20 -15.17 6.24 -23.04
N SER A 21 -13.96 6.13 -22.48
CA SER A 21 -12.78 6.66 -23.18
C SER A 21 -11.62 5.69 -23.06
N GLY A 22 -11.11 5.19 -24.18
CA GLY A 22 -9.90 4.35 -24.25
C GLY A 22 -8.60 5.07 -23.85
N ALA A 23 -8.68 5.98 -22.88
CA ALA A 23 -7.55 6.57 -22.19
C ALA A 23 -7.39 5.82 -20.86
N LEU A 24 -6.32 5.06 -20.76
CA LEU A 24 -5.87 4.39 -19.55
C LEU A 24 -5.53 5.46 -18.50
N SER A 25 -5.88 5.21 -17.23
CA SER A 25 -5.67 6.18 -16.15
C SER A 25 -4.39 5.89 -15.36
N PRO A 26 -3.52 6.86 -15.09
CA PRO A 26 -2.30 6.65 -14.29
C PRO A 26 -2.58 6.22 -12.83
N ASP A 27 -3.80 6.44 -12.33
CA ASP A 27 -4.21 6.11 -10.96
C ASP A 27 -4.97 4.79 -10.84
N GLN A 28 -5.13 4.06 -11.94
CA GLN A 28 -5.77 2.75 -11.97
C GLN A 28 -4.73 1.64 -12.11
N ARG A 29 -4.90 0.57 -11.35
CA ARG A 29 -4.17 -0.69 -11.51
C ARG A 29 -5.16 -1.84 -11.61
N VAL A 30 -4.74 -2.95 -12.21
CA VAL A 30 -5.61 -4.12 -12.37
C VAL A 30 -5.85 -4.77 -10.99
N ASN A 31 -7.13 -5.02 -10.68
CA ASN A 31 -7.50 -5.86 -9.55
C ASN A 31 -7.69 -7.29 -10.06
N TYR A 32 -6.72 -8.17 -9.78
CA TYR A 32 -6.74 -9.55 -10.24
C TYR A 32 -7.70 -10.42 -9.44
N GLU A 33 -8.69 -11.02 -10.10
CA GLU A 33 -9.65 -11.95 -9.50
C GLU A 33 -9.63 -13.34 -10.16
N PHE A 34 -9.96 -14.37 -9.38
CA PHE A 34 -9.99 -15.74 -9.89
C PHE A 34 -11.06 -15.90 -10.99
N GLY A 35 -10.64 -16.39 -12.15
CA GLY A 35 -11.51 -16.56 -13.33
C GLY A 35 -11.59 -15.33 -14.25
N GLN A 36 -10.90 -14.23 -13.92
CA GLN A 36 -10.83 -13.06 -14.78
C GLN A 36 -9.95 -13.31 -16.00
N VAL A 37 -10.43 -12.93 -17.18
CA VAL A 37 -9.68 -12.97 -18.44
C VAL A 37 -8.97 -11.62 -18.62
N LEU A 38 -7.66 -11.63 -18.87
CA LEU A 38 -6.86 -10.42 -19.09
C LEU A 38 -6.59 -10.21 -20.58
N GLY A 39 -6.91 -9.02 -21.07
CA GLY A 39 -6.66 -8.57 -22.43
C GLY A 39 -5.56 -7.51 -22.51
N VAL A 40 -5.36 -6.96 -23.71
CA VAL A 40 -4.35 -5.94 -23.99
C VAL A 40 -4.53 -4.70 -23.11
N ASP A 41 -5.78 -4.31 -22.85
CA ASP A 41 -6.09 -3.12 -22.06
C ASP A 41 -5.69 -3.30 -20.59
N GLU A 42 -5.94 -4.47 -19.98
CA GLU A 42 -5.48 -4.74 -18.61
C GLU A 42 -3.95 -4.72 -18.50
N PHE A 43 -3.22 -5.31 -19.46
CA PHE A 43 -1.76 -5.30 -19.43
C PHE A 43 -1.18 -3.90 -19.63
N ARG A 44 -1.76 -3.10 -20.53
CA ARG A 44 -1.35 -1.71 -20.72
C ARG A 44 -1.68 -0.84 -19.50
N GLN A 45 -2.84 -1.05 -18.89
CA GLN A 45 -3.25 -0.35 -17.67
C GLN A 45 -2.27 -0.63 -16.52
N GLU A 46 -1.90 -1.89 -16.32
CA GLU A 46 -0.94 -2.27 -15.29
C GLU A 46 0.44 -1.66 -15.55
N GLN A 47 0.92 -1.69 -16.80
CA GLN A 47 2.20 -1.09 -17.17
C GLN A 47 2.21 0.42 -16.96
N GLN A 48 1.16 1.12 -17.42
CA GLN A 48 1.07 2.57 -17.28
C GLN A 48 1.06 3.01 -15.82
N TYR A 49 0.38 2.28 -14.94
CA TYR A 49 0.38 2.59 -13.50
C TYR A 49 1.81 2.64 -12.93
N PHE A 50 2.62 1.61 -13.20
CA PHE A 50 3.99 1.56 -12.67
C PHE A 50 4.90 2.60 -13.31
N LEU A 51 4.84 2.78 -14.64
CA LEU A 51 5.62 3.80 -15.34
C LEU A 51 5.31 5.20 -14.81
N GLN A 52 4.03 5.53 -14.65
CA GLN A 52 3.62 6.85 -14.18
C GLN A 52 4.00 7.09 -12.72
N LYS A 53 4.02 6.05 -11.86
CA LYS A 53 4.56 6.15 -10.50
C LYS A 53 6.07 6.38 -10.49
N GLU A 54 6.82 5.73 -11.38
CA GLU A 54 8.26 5.94 -11.53
C GLU A 54 8.57 7.36 -12.04
N TYR A 55 7.89 7.79 -13.10
CA TYR A 55 8.05 9.14 -13.65
C TYR A 55 7.72 10.20 -12.60
N LEU A 56 6.62 10.01 -11.85
CA LEU A 56 6.26 10.88 -10.75
C LEU A 56 7.33 10.89 -9.66
N HIS A 57 7.87 9.73 -9.28
CA HIS A 57 8.94 9.64 -8.29
C HIS A 57 10.16 10.47 -8.70
N ASN A 58 10.60 10.34 -9.96
CA ASN A 58 11.72 11.09 -10.50
C ASN A 58 11.45 12.60 -10.49
N ARG A 59 10.40 13.07 -11.19
CA ARG A 59 10.13 14.52 -11.30
C ARG A 59 9.72 15.18 -9.97
N SER A 60 9.15 14.42 -9.03
CA SER A 60 8.66 14.96 -7.75
C SER A 60 9.69 14.95 -6.62
N LEU A 61 10.69 14.08 -6.63
CA LEU A 61 11.67 13.98 -5.55
C LEU A 61 13.09 14.31 -5.98
N HIS A 62 13.47 13.91 -7.19
CA HIS A 62 14.85 14.05 -7.68
C HIS A 62 15.02 15.22 -8.63
N GLY A 63 14.02 15.48 -9.48
CA GLY A 63 14.09 16.45 -10.58
C GLY A 63 14.43 15.76 -11.89
N TYR A 64 15.17 16.45 -12.75
CA TYR A 64 15.57 15.97 -14.08
C TYR A 64 16.99 16.45 -14.43
N GLY A 65 17.55 15.90 -15.50
CA GLY A 65 18.86 16.26 -16.03
C GLY A 65 19.78 15.07 -16.23
N THR A 66 21.07 15.35 -16.43
CA THR A 66 22.10 14.33 -16.64
C THR A 66 22.46 13.63 -15.32
N VAL A 67 22.41 12.30 -15.32
CA VAL A 67 22.79 11.46 -14.17
C VAL A 67 24.24 10.99 -14.31
N SER A 68 24.64 10.56 -15.51
CA SER A 68 25.99 10.09 -15.81
C SER A 68 26.29 10.26 -17.30
N GLY A 69 27.52 10.62 -17.66
CA GLY A 69 27.94 10.75 -19.07
C GLY A 69 27.26 11.93 -19.79
N LEU A 70 26.72 11.66 -20.99
CA LEU A 70 26.05 12.64 -21.88
C LEU A 70 26.88 13.90 -22.10
N ARG A 71 28.21 13.77 -22.11
CA ARG A 71 29.11 14.89 -22.38
C ARG A 71 29.03 15.23 -23.87
N VAL A 72 28.92 16.50 -24.17
CA VAL A 72 28.98 17.00 -25.54
C VAL A 72 30.38 17.50 -25.83
N SER A 73 30.91 17.16 -27.01
CA SER A 73 32.16 17.68 -27.54
C SER A 73 32.00 18.08 -29.00
N ALA A 74 32.86 18.98 -29.48
CA ALA A 74 32.96 19.35 -30.89
C ALA A 74 34.41 19.21 -31.34
N ALA A 75 34.65 18.47 -32.41
CA ALA A 75 35.99 18.27 -32.98
C ALA A 75 35.91 18.11 -34.51
N ARG A 76 37.03 18.38 -35.19
CA ARG A 76 37.14 18.11 -36.63
C ARG A 76 37.21 16.58 -36.87
N PRO A 77 36.34 16.00 -37.70
CA PRO A 77 36.40 14.57 -38.01
C PRO A 77 37.54 14.26 -38.98
N ASP A 78 38.02 13.01 -38.97
CA ASP A 78 39.15 12.58 -39.80
C ASP A 78 38.86 12.61 -41.31
N ASP A 79 37.57 12.52 -41.68
CA ASP A 79 37.13 12.41 -43.08
C ASP A 79 36.82 13.76 -43.73
N ASP A 80 36.68 14.83 -42.94
CA ASP A 80 36.40 16.17 -43.43
C ASP A 80 36.99 17.22 -42.47
N ALA A 81 38.09 17.84 -42.89
CA ALA A 81 38.77 18.83 -42.08
C ALA A 81 37.98 20.14 -41.94
N ASP A 82 37.01 20.43 -42.80
CA ASP A 82 36.26 21.70 -42.78
C ASP A 82 34.93 21.61 -42.03
N GLU A 83 34.55 20.40 -41.61
CA GLU A 83 33.36 20.12 -40.82
C GLU A 83 33.68 20.09 -39.32
N MET A 84 32.67 20.36 -38.49
CA MET A 84 32.71 20.14 -37.05
C MET A 84 31.74 19.02 -36.68
N LEU A 85 32.28 17.95 -36.11
CA LEU A 85 31.50 16.83 -35.59
C LEU A 85 31.16 17.09 -34.12
N VAL A 86 29.88 17.27 -33.84
CA VAL A 86 29.32 17.32 -32.49
C VAL A 86 29.05 15.89 -32.05
N THR A 87 29.65 15.48 -30.93
CA THR A 87 29.50 14.13 -30.38
C THR A 87 28.90 14.20 -28.99
N VAL A 88 27.86 13.39 -28.75
CA VAL A 88 27.28 13.16 -27.42
C VAL A 88 27.71 11.78 -26.93
N ASP A 89 28.45 11.74 -25.82
CA ASP A 89 28.96 10.51 -25.22
C ASP A 89 27.85 9.67 -24.57
N PRO A 90 28.00 8.33 -24.50
CA PRO A 90 27.08 7.45 -23.78
C PRO A 90 26.80 7.93 -22.34
N GLY A 91 25.58 7.69 -21.87
CA GLY A 91 25.16 8.19 -20.57
C GLY A 91 23.70 7.94 -20.25
N ILE A 92 23.27 8.46 -19.11
CA ILE A 92 21.92 8.32 -18.55
C ILE A 92 21.41 9.70 -18.19
N GLY A 93 20.17 9.98 -18.58
CA GLY A 93 19.47 11.21 -18.24
C GLY A 93 18.02 10.94 -17.82
N VAL A 94 17.46 11.92 -17.12
CA VAL A 94 16.04 11.99 -16.80
C VAL A 94 15.49 13.24 -17.47
N ASP A 95 14.42 13.09 -18.24
CA ASP A 95 13.79 14.22 -18.91
C ASP A 95 12.80 14.97 -18.00
N GLN A 96 12.22 16.08 -18.45
CA GLN A 96 11.37 16.92 -17.60
C GLN A 96 10.08 16.23 -17.14
N PHE A 97 9.67 15.14 -17.81
CA PHE A 97 8.48 14.37 -17.46
C PHE A 97 8.80 13.29 -16.41
N GLY A 98 10.09 13.12 -16.08
CA GLY A 98 10.60 12.11 -15.15
C GLY A 98 10.96 10.78 -15.84
N ARG A 99 11.00 10.75 -17.17
CA ARG A 99 11.30 9.54 -17.95
C ARG A 99 12.81 9.36 -18.04
N VAL A 100 13.28 8.15 -17.80
CA VAL A 100 14.70 7.81 -17.88
C VAL A 100 15.06 7.46 -19.31
N PHE A 101 16.10 8.07 -19.87
CA PHE A 101 16.68 7.68 -21.15
C PHE A 101 18.14 7.26 -20.99
N VAL A 102 18.55 6.26 -21.78
CA VAL A 102 19.90 5.70 -21.75
C VAL A 102 20.48 5.78 -23.16
N LEU A 103 21.52 6.60 -23.32
CA LEU A 103 22.31 6.62 -24.52
C LEU A 103 23.44 5.61 -24.41
N ARG A 104 23.38 4.55 -25.23
CA ARG A 104 24.32 3.42 -25.14
C ARG A 104 25.54 3.58 -26.03
N GLU A 105 25.41 4.34 -27.12
CA GLU A 105 26.44 4.54 -28.13
C GLU A 105 26.54 6.03 -28.45
N GLU A 106 27.74 6.49 -28.81
CA GLU A 106 27.99 7.87 -29.20
C GLU A 106 27.03 8.30 -30.32
N GLN A 107 26.45 9.50 -30.20
CA GLN A 107 25.63 10.10 -31.26
C GLN A 107 26.36 11.29 -31.83
N CYS A 108 26.48 11.32 -33.16
CA CYS A 108 27.26 12.31 -33.85
C CYS A 108 26.39 13.11 -34.82
N ALA A 109 26.61 14.42 -34.88
CA ALA A 109 25.98 15.33 -35.83
C ALA A 109 27.03 16.26 -36.47
N ARG A 110 26.92 16.48 -37.78
CA ARG A 110 27.76 17.42 -38.53
C ARG A 110 27.16 18.82 -38.42
N LEU A 111 27.85 19.73 -37.73
CA LEU A 111 27.33 21.07 -37.37
C LEU A 111 27.18 21.98 -38.59
N GLY A 112 28.17 21.98 -39.48
CA GLY A 112 28.15 22.70 -40.75
C GLY A 112 27.00 22.23 -41.64
N ALA A 113 26.87 20.92 -41.84
CA ALA A 113 25.74 20.34 -42.58
C ALA A 113 24.37 20.71 -41.98
N TRP A 114 24.23 20.69 -40.65
CA TRP A 114 23.02 21.15 -39.96
C TRP A 114 22.76 22.64 -40.23
N TYR A 115 23.75 23.50 -40.05
CA TYR A 115 23.61 24.95 -40.25
C TYR A 115 23.28 25.30 -41.72
N ALA A 116 23.91 24.65 -42.69
CA ALA A 116 23.58 24.80 -44.11
C ALA A 116 22.11 24.49 -44.40
N ARG A 117 21.58 23.43 -43.80
CA ARG A 117 20.16 23.08 -43.92
C ARG A 117 19.27 24.17 -43.32
N GLN A 118 19.61 24.69 -42.13
CA GLN A 118 18.86 25.79 -41.49
C GLN A 118 18.83 27.05 -42.38
N VAL A 119 19.94 27.40 -43.02
CA VAL A 119 20.03 28.52 -43.96
C VAL A 119 19.18 28.27 -45.21
N GLN A 120 19.25 27.08 -45.80
CA GLN A 120 18.48 26.72 -47.00
C GLN A 120 16.96 26.73 -46.74
N GLU A 121 16.55 26.32 -45.54
CA GLU A 121 15.15 26.32 -45.11
C GLU A 121 14.68 27.72 -44.65
N GLY A 122 15.56 28.72 -44.62
CA GLY A 122 15.24 30.09 -44.21
C GLY A 122 15.03 30.25 -42.70
N LEU A 123 15.50 29.30 -41.90
CA LEU A 123 15.38 29.25 -40.44
C LEU A 123 16.56 29.95 -39.73
N ALA A 124 17.65 30.23 -40.45
CA ALA A 124 18.79 30.97 -39.96
C ALA A 124 19.31 31.97 -41.01
N PRO A 125 19.79 33.17 -40.60
CA PRO A 125 20.41 34.10 -41.52
C PRO A 125 21.79 33.60 -41.96
N VAL A 126 22.20 33.93 -43.20
CA VAL A 126 23.62 33.86 -43.57
C VAL A 126 24.33 34.99 -42.82
N ALA A 127 25.08 34.67 -41.77
CA ALA A 127 25.81 35.66 -41.00
C ALA A 127 26.77 36.46 -41.91
N SER A 128 26.58 37.77 -42.02
CA SER A 128 27.45 38.66 -42.80
C SER A 128 27.53 40.06 -42.15
N PRO A 129 28.65 40.43 -41.52
CA PRO A 129 29.85 39.60 -41.29
C PRO A 129 29.54 38.37 -40.40
N PRO A 130 30.35 37.31 -40.44
CA PRO A 130 30.19 36.17 -39.54
C PRO A 130 30.20 36.68 -38.09
N ALA A 131 29.15 36.33 -37.37
CA ALA A 131 29.00 36.58 -35.94
C ALA A 131 28.90 35.20 -35.25
N PRO A 132 29.36 35.08 -34.00
CA PRO A 132 29.15 33.87 -33.21
C PRO A 132 27.66 33.52 -33.21
N LEU A 133 27.36 32.27 -33.55
CA LEU A 133 26.03 31.69 -33.49
C LEU A 133 25.98 30.68 -32.35
N ARG A 134 24.82 30.55 -31.73
CA ARG A 134 24.58 29.59 -30.66
C ARG A 134 23.56 28.55 -31.07
N ALA A 135 23.93 27.29 -30.91
CA ALA A 135 23.00 26.15 -30.99
C ALA A 135 22.95 25.44 -29.64
N TYR A 136 21.83 24.80 -29.35
CA TYR A 136 21.61 24.01 -28.14
C TYR A 136 21.49 22.54 -28.50
N VAL A 137 22.21 21.70 -27.77
CA VAL A 137 22.04 20.25 -27.80
C VAL A 137 21.04 19.87 -26.73
N VAL A 138 19.91 19.31 -27.13
CA VAL A 138 18.85 18.86 -26.22
C VAL A 138 18.59 17.38 -26.37
N ALA A 139 18.13 16.74 -25.30
CA ALA A 139 17.75 15.33 -25.32
C ALA A 139 16.42 15.09 -24.60
N ARG A 140 15.67 14.10 -25.08
CA ARG A 140 14.47 13.58 -24.41
C ARG A 140 14.33 12.08 -24.59
N TYR A 141 13.58 11.46 -23.69
CA TYR A 141 13.13 10.08 -23.86
C TYR A 141 12.21 9.98 -25.08
N ASP A 142 12.38 8.90 -25.84
CA ASP A 142 11.53 8.53 -26.95
C ASP A 142 11.31 7.02 -26.95
N GLU A 143 10.37 6.54 -27.74
CA GLU A 143 10.09 5.11 -27.89
C GLU A 143 10.02 4.76 -29.36
N CYS A 144 10.61 3.62 -29.74
CA CYS A 144 10.44 3.07 -31.06
C CYS A 144 9.82 1.67 -31.01
N LEU A 145 8.89 1.43 -31.94
CA LEU A 145 8.29 0.11 -32.13
C LEU A 145 9.29 -0.80 -32.85
N ASP A 146 9.53 -1.99 -32.29
CA ASP A 146 10.58 -2.90 -32.73
C ASP A 146 10.11 -4.37 -32.77
N ALA A 147 10.91 -5.22 -33.40
CA ALA A 147 10.75 -6.65 -33.54
C ALA A 147 9.38 -7.05 -34.11
N LEU A 148 9.21 -6.89 -35.42
CA LEU A 148 7.99 -7.27 -36.13
C LEU A 148 7.73 -8.78 -36.02
N VAL A 149 6.50 -9.14 -35.66
CA VAL A 149 6.00 -10.52 -35.62
C VAL A 149 4.73 -10.67 -36.44
N ALA A 150 4.53 -11.86 -37.00
CA ALA A 150 3.30 -12.19 -37.71
C ALA A 150 2.17 -12.46 -36.71
N ILE A 151 1.03 -11.78 -36.88
CA ILE A 151 -0.21 -12.07 -36.17
C ILE A 151 -1.22 -12.74 -37.12
N PRO A 152 -2.16 -13.56 -36.61
CA PRO A 152 -3.22 -14.12 -37.43
C PRO A 152 -4.03 -12.99 -38.10
N GLY A 153 -3.97 -12.91 -39.42
CA GLY A 153 -4.71 -11.92 -40.19
C GLY A 153 -6.22 -12.18 -40.17
N GLN A 154 -7.02 -11.12 -40.33
CA GLN A 154 -8.42 -11.28 -40.70
C GLN A 154 -8.53 -11.98 -42.07
N PRO A 155 -9.63 -12.70 -42.37
CA PRO A 155 -9.82 -13.28 -43.68
C PRO A 155 -9.65 -12.20 -44.75
N CYS A 156 -8.73 -12.45 -45.70
CA CYS A 156 -8.29 -11.55 -46.79
C CYS A 156 -7.12 -10.57 -46.51
N ALA A 157 -6.44 -10.63 -45.36
CA ALA A 157 -5.19 -9.88 -45.13
C ALA A 157 -3.99 -10.51 -45.88
N THR A 158 -3.13 -9.69 -46.50
CA THR A 158 -1.87 -10.14 -47.13
C THR A 158 -0.76 -10.27 -46.08
N ALA A 159 0.28 -11.09 -46.34
CA ALA A 159 1.37 -11.35 -45.39
C ALA A 159 2.07 -10.05 -44.89
N ASP A 160 2.16 -9.01 -45.74
CA ASP A 160 2.74 -7.72 -45.37
C ASP A 160 1.86 -6.91 -44.41
N THR A 161 0.54 -7.14 -44.41
CA THR A 161 -0.43 -6.51 -43.50
C THR A 161 -0.60 -7.26 -42.17
N THR A 162 0.09 -8.39 -42.00
CA THR A 162 0.03 -9.21 -40.78
C THR A 162 1.25 -9.07 -39.86
N MET A 163 2.21 -8.22 -40.21
CA MET A 163 3.40 -7.97 -39.39
C MET A 163 3.15 -6.77 -38.48
N VAL A 164 3.17 -6.98 -37.18
CA VAL A 164 3.04 -5.93 -36.16
C VAL A 164 4.24 -5.90 -35.24
N PRO A 165 4.66 -4.74 -34.71
CA PRO A 165 5.71 -4.66 -33.70
C PRO A 165 5.33 -5.46 -32.44
N SER A 166 6.25 -6.28 -31.94
CA SER A 166 6.06 -7.05 -30.70
C SER A 166 6.72 -6.41 -29.49
N ARG A 167 7.57 -5.40 -29.69
CA ARG A 167 8.35 -4.75 -28.64
C ARG A 167 8.26 -3.23 -28.76
N ILE A 168 8.32 -2.57 -27.62
CA ILE A 168 8.65 -1.15 -27.51
C ILE A 168 10.10 -1.12 -27.02
N ARG A 169 10.93 -0.33 -27.70
CA ARG A 169 12.33 -0.12 -27.34
C ARG A 169 12.49 1.32 -26.88
N ASP A 170 13.08 1.50 -25.71
CA ASP A 170 13.52 2.80 -25.25
C ASP A 170 14.51 3.41 -26.25
N ALA A 171 14.22 4.64 -26.63
CA ALA A 171 15.04 5.45 -27.51
C ALA A 171 15.35 6.80 -26.84
N VAL A 172 16.24 7.54 -27.47
CA VAL A 172 16.57 8.91 -27.09
C VAL A 172 16.53 9.74 -28.35
N GLN A 173 15.82 10.86 -28.28
CA GLN A 173 15.85 11.86 -29.33
C GLN A 173 16.81 12.96 -28.91
N ILE A 174 17.84 13.20 -29.74
CA ILE A 174 18.82 14.27 -29.55
C ILE A 174 18.67 15.26 -30.71
N GLU A 175 18.60 16.54 -30.40
CA GLU A 175 18.39 17.60 -31.39
C GLU A 175 19.38 18.75 -31.23
N LEU A 176 19.79 19.32 -32.37
CA LEU A 176 20.40 20.63 -32.47
C LEU A 176 19.33 21.66 -32.85
N ARG A 177 19.18 22.71 -32.04
CA ARG A 177 18.16 23.74 -32.26
C ARG A 177 18.61 25.12 -31.78
N TRP A 178 17.88 26.16 -32.19
CA TRP A 178 18.20 27.57 -31.91
C TRP A 178 17.71 28.09 -30.55
N GLN A 179 16.77 27.40 -29.90
CA GLN A 179 16.21 27.81 -28.61
C GLN A 179 16.48 26.74 -27.55
N PRO A 180 16.85 27.14 -26.31
CA PRO A 180 17.01 26.18 -25.23
C PRO A 180 15.64 25.66 -24.75
N PRO A 181 15.60 24.49 -24.07
CA PRO A 181 14.37 24.06 -23.41
C PRO A 181 14.07 24.97 -22.22
N LEU A 182 12.78 25.28 -22.01
CA LEU A 182 12.35 25.94 -20.79
C LEU A 182 12.46 24.95 -19.63
N MET A 183 13.31 25.26 -18.64
CA MET A 183 13.61 24.39 -17.50
C MET A 183 13.18 25.05 -16.18
N THR A 184 11.95 25.58 -16.15
CA THR A 184 11.46 26.45 -15.05
C THR A 184 11.48 25.79 -13.68
N ALA A 185 11.29 24.48 -13.60
CA ALA A 185 11.39 23.75 -12.33
C ALA A 185 12.83 23.71 -11.80
N TRP A 186 13.84 23.56 -12.68
CA TRP A 186 15.25 23.64 -12.31
C TRP A 186 15.62 25.06 -11.88
N ASP A 187 15.20 26.07 -12.65
CA ASP A 187 15.44 27.48 -12.35
C ASP A 187 14.83 27.90 -11.01
N GLY A 188 13.59 27.48 -10.74
CA GLY A 188 12.92 27.75 -9.46
C GLY A 188 13.62 27.13 -8.25
N VAL A 189 14.17 25.91 -8.39
CA VAL A 189 14.93 25.27 -7.31
C VAL A 189 16.24 26.01 -7.03
N ARG A 190 16.97 26.43 -8.08
CA ARG A 190 18.19 27.23 -7.92
C ARG A 190 17.90 28.61 -7.32
N ALA A 191 16.84 29.28 -7.78
CA ALA A 191 16.43 30.56 -7.22
C ALA A 191 16.01 30.45 -5.74
N LEU A 192 15.37 29.35 -5.32
CA LEU A 192 15.11 29.09 -3.91
C LEU A 192 16.42 28.92 -3.12
N ALA A 193 17.39 28.18 -3.67
CA ALA A 193 18.69 28.01 -3.04
C ALA A 193 19.41 29.36 -2.87
N ASP A 194 19.33 30.27 -3.84
CA ASP A 194 19.90 31.62 -3.75
C ASP A 194 19.23 32.44 -2.64
N VAL A 195 17.89 32.38 -2.52
CA VAL A 195 17.16 33.02 -1.42
C VAL A 195 17.61 32.47 -0.06
N LEU A 196 17.78 31.15 0.06
CA LEU A 196 18.25 30.52 1.29
C LEU A 196 19.72 30.85 1.60
N ALA A 197 20.58 30.96 0.59
CA ALA A 197 21.98 31.36 0.76
C ALA A 197 22.13 32.83 1.24
N ALA A 198 21.13 33.68 0.97
CA ALA A 198 21.08 35.04 1.49
C ALA A 198 20.70 35.11 2.98
N VAL A 199 20.21 34.02 3.58
CA VAL A 199 19.77 33.97 4.98
C VAL A 199 20.94 33.79 5.94
N ARG A 200 20.93 34.56 7.03
CA ARG A 200 21.82 34.40 8.18
C ARG A 200 21.02 34.31 9.47
N PHE A 201 21.32 33.29 10.29
CA PHE A 201 20.75 33.16 11.62
C PHE A 201 21.53 34.02 12.62
N VAL A 202 20.83 34.89 13.34
CA VAL A 202 21.42 35.86 14.28
C VAL A 202 20.90 35.58 15.70
N PRO A 203 21.77 35.22 16.66
CA PRO A 203 21.39 35.06 18.06
C PRO A 203 20.92 36.38 18.68
N GLY A 204 19.84 36.33 19.45
CA GLY A 204 19.26 37.47 20.16
C GLY A 204 18.55 38.48 19.24
N LEU A 205 18.27 38.13 17.99
CA LEU A 205 17.57 39.02 17.05
C LEU A 205 16.11 39.22 17.49
N PRO A 206 15.67 40.46 17.76
CA PRO A 206 14.28 40.72 18.10
C PRO A 206 13.34 40.35 16.93
N PRO A 207 12.17 39.75 17.18
CA PRO A 207 11.23 39.33 16.12
C PRO A 207 10.85 40.47 15.15
N GLU A 208 10.70 41.70 15.66
CA GLU A 208 10.41 42.89 14.87
C GLU A 208 11.52 43.33 13.89
N MET A 209 12.73 42.79 14.07
CA MET A 209 13.88 43.01 13.19
C MET A 209 14.16 41.80 12.27
N SER A 210 13.31 40.77 12.31
CA SER A 210 13.44 39.60 11.45
C SER A 210 12.99 39.92 10.02
N ASP A 211 13.75 39.42 9.05
CA ASP A 211 13.44 39.53 7.63
C ASP A 211 12.55 38.37 7.13
N GLU A 212 11.88 37.61 8.03
CA GLU A 212 11.09 36.42 7.68
C GLU A 212 9.99 36.71 6.67
N ASP A 213 9.20 37.78 6.85
CA ASP A 213 8.14 38.17 5.91
C ASP A 213 8.68 38.50 4.51
N LEU A 214 9.88 39.09 4.45
CA LEU A 214 10.56 39.39 3.19
C LEU A 214 11.03 38.10 2.51
N VAL A 215 11.60 37.16 3.26
CA VAL A 215 11.98 35.83 2.74
C VAL A 215 10.76 35.10 2.19
N LEU A 216 9.65 35.06 2.94
CA LEU A 216 8.41 34.43 2.48
C LEU A 216 7.82 35.10 1.23
N ALA A 217 7.91 36.43 1.12
CA ALA A 217 7.50 37.15 -0.08
C ALA A 217 8.39 36.82 -1.29
N GLN A 218 9.71 36.73 -1.10
CA GLN A 218 10.65 36.32 -2.15
C GLN A 218 10.38 34.88 -2.62
N VAL A 219 10.18 33.94 -1.69
CA VAL A 219 9.85 32.55 -2.02
C VAL A 219 8.54 32.46 -2.81
N ARG A 220 7.49 33.21 -2.41
CA ARG A 220 6.23 33.25 -3.16
C ARG A 220 6.37 33.79 -4.58
N ALA A 221 7.28 34.74 -4.80
CA ALA A 221 7.55 35.27 -6.13
C ALA A 221 8.15 34.24 -7.09
N LEU A 222 8.78 33.17 -6.56
CA LEU A 222 9.36 32.08 -7.37
C LEU A 222 8.32 31.19 -8.07
N ALA A 223 7.02 31.50 -7.95
CA ALA A 223 5.98 30.92 -8.82
C ALA A 223 6.18 31.30 -10.30
N ASP A 224 6.85 32.43 -10.56
CA ASP A 224 7.33 32.85 -11.87
C ASP A 224 8.85 33.06 -11.76
N PRO A 225 9.64 31.97 -11.76
CA PRO A 225 11.07 32.06 -11.49
C PRO A 225 11.78 32.82 -12.62
N PRO A 226 12.88 33.55 -12.32
CA PRO A 226 13.69 34.15 -13.36
C PRO A 226 14.24 33.03 -14.26
N LEU A 227 13.93 33.12 -15.56
CA LEU A 227 14.47 32.18 -16.54
C LEU A 227 15.97 32.39 -16.63
N MET A 228 16.75 31.35 -16.35
CA MET A 228 18.19 31.40 -16.61
C MET A 228 18.43 31.24 -18.11
N GLU A 229 19.09 32.23 -18.71
CA GLU A 229 19.60 32.08 -20.06
C GLU A 229 20.84 31.16 -20.03
N PRO A 230 20.77 29.94 -20.59
CA PRO A 230 21.88 29.02 -20.50
C PRO A 230 23.07 29.54 -21.31
N CYS A 231 24.28 29.40 -20.76
CA CYS A 231 25.54 29.68 -21.43
C CYS A 231 25.80 31.16 -21.76
N GLU A 232 25.06 32.11 -21.18
CA GLU A 232 25.51 33.52 -21.20
C GLU A 232 26.79 33.69 -20.38
N GLU A 233 27.77 34.44 -20.89
CA GLU A 233 28.91 34.86 -20.09
C GLU A 233 28.41 35.79 -18.96
N GLU A 234 28.83 35.56 -17.72
CA GLU A 234 28.65 36.53 -16.64
C GLU A 234 29.45 37.81 -16.97
N VAL A 235 28.90 38.69 -17.79
CA VAL A 235 29.55 39.96 -18.16
C VAL A 235 29.47 40.90 -16.96
N GLY A 236 30.42 40.77 -16.03
CA GLY A 236 30.85 41.82 -15.10
C GLY A 236 29.77 42.55 -14.29
N LEU A 237 28.55 42.00 -14.20
CA LEU A 237 27.52 42.48 -13.29
C LEU A 237 27.89 41.93 -11.91
N PRO A 238 27.90 42.77 -10.85
CA PRO A 238 28.02 42.25 -9.50
C PRO A 238 26.92 41.19 -9.30
N PRO A 239 27.19 40.09 -8.59
CA PRO A 239 26.21 39.03 -8.40
C PRO A 239 24.89 39.65 -7.98
N VAL A 240 23.84 39.40 -8.75
CA VAL A 240 22.46 39.79 -8.39
C VAL A 240 21.97 38.92 -7.23
N SER A 241 22.71 37.86 -6.89
CA SER A 241 22.60 37.18 -5.62
C SER A 241 22.71 38.21 -4.49
N PRO A 242 21.73 38.27 -3.57
CA PRO A 242 21.86 39.09 -2.37
C PRO A 242 23.20 38.74 -1.71
N PRO A 243 23.97 39.70 -1.19
CA PRO A 243 25.20 39.37 -0.48
C PRO A 243 24.89 38.31 0.57
N VAL A 244 25.69 37.24 0.62
CA VAL A 244 25.50 36.12 1.55
C VAL A 244 25.29 36.67 2.96
N GLY A 245 24.21 36.25 3.60
CA GLY A 245 23.83 36.69 4.94
C GLY A 245 23.27 38.11 5.06
N THR A 246 22.54 38.60 4.05
CA THR A 246 21.82 39.88 4.09
C THR A 246 20.45 39.82 4.75
N LEU A 247 19.78 38.67 4.71
CA LEU A 247 18.46 38.45 5.31
C LEU A 247 18.64 37.80 6.68
N ARG A 248 18.14 38.45 7.74
CA ARG A 248 18.41 38.04 9.12
C ARG A 248 17.21 37.34 9.73
N LEU A 249 17.43 36.15 10.25
CA LEU A 249 16.42 35.35 10.94
C LEU A 249 16.87 35.04 12.39
N PRO A 250 15.97 34.96 13.37
CA PRO A 250 16.33 34.62 14.75
C PRO A 250 16.89 33.20 14.85
N ALA A 251 18.04 33.04 15.50
CA ALA A 251 18.67 31.72 15.66
C ALA A 251 17.89 30.78 16.59
N GLU A 252 17.18 31.35 17.57
CA GLU A 252 16.46 30.61 18.61
C GLU A 252 15.34 29.72 18.04
N ASN A 253 14.76 30.13 16.90
CA ASN A 253 13.68 29.43 16.22
C ASN A 253 14.04 29.03 14.79
N ALA A 254 15.34 28.90 14.47
CA ALA A 254 15.84 28.67 13.12
C ALA A 254 15.11 27.51 12.40
N ARG A 255 14.92 26.40 13.11
CA ARG A 255 14.20 25.22 12.59
C ARG A 255 12.76 25.54 12.23
N GLN A 256 12.00 26.17 13.14
CA GLN A 256 10.59 26.47 12.86
C GLN A 256 10.43 27.49 11.73
N VAL A 257 11.37 28.42 11.59
CA VAL A 257 11.37 29.41 10.49
C VAL A 257 11.66 28.72 9.16
N LEU A 258 12.69 27.87 9.09
CA LEU A 258 12.98 27.07 7.90
C LEU A 258 11.80 26.16 7.52
N ASP A 259 11.18 25.50 8.48
CA ASP A 259 10.00 24.66 8.25
C ASP A 259 8.87 25.47 7.60
N ARG A 260 8.63 26.72 8.03
CA ARG A 260 7.63 27.60 7.40
C ARG A 260 8.01 28.01 5.99
N ILE A 261 9.26 28.39 5.75
CA ILE A 261 9.77 28.76 4.42
C ILE A 261 9.61 27.59 3.44
N LEU A 262 10.06 26.40 3.83
CA LEU A 262 9.96 25.19 3.01
C LEU A 262 8.50 24.74 2.83
N THR A 263 7.65 24.93 3.85
CA THR A 263 6.21 24.67 3.72
C THR A 263 5.58 25.56 2.66
N VAL A 264 5.87 26.87 2.65
CA VAL A 264 5.38 27.80 1.62
C VAL A 264 5.87 27.40 0.24
N TRP A 265 7.16 27.05 0.10
CA TRP A 265 7.69 26.53 -1.15
C TRP A 265 6.91 25.30 -1.64
N VAL A 266 6.72 24.29 -0.80
CA VAL A 266 6.09 23.03 -1.21
C VAL A 266 4.58 23.16 -1.44
N THR A 267 3.88 23.99 -0.66
CA THR A 267 2.40 24.03 -0.65
C THR A 267 1.79 25.18 -1.43
N GLU A 268 2.48 26.32 -1.53
CA GLU A 268 1.95 27.51 -2.22
C GLU A 268 2.65 27.75 -3.56
N VAL A 269 3.96 27.51 -3.65
CA VAL A 269 4.77 27.93 -4.83
C VAL A 269 4.95 26.80 -5.81
N ARG A 270 5.54 25.69 -5.36
CA ARG A 270 5.85 24.53 -6.18
C ARG A 270 4.64 24.09 -7.03
N PRO A 271 3.40 24.00 -6.51
CA PRO A 271 2.24 23.58 -7.31
C PRO A 271 1.93 24.47 -8.52
N ILE A 272 2.26 25.76 -8.45
CA ILE A 272 1.85 26.79 -9.42
C ILE A 272 3.01 27.39 -10.21
N VAL A 273 4.23 26.84 -10.09
CA VAL A 273 5.38 27.30 -10.88
C VAL A 273 5.00 27.28 -12.36
N ARG A 274 5.21 28.39 -13.04
CA ARG A 274 4.79 28.60 -14.43
C ARG A 274 5.52 27.69 -15.42
N GLU A 275 4.83 27.27 -16.47
CA GLU A 275 5.39 26.56 -17.64
C GLU A 275 6.15 25.26 -17.32
N ARG A 276 5.98 24.72 -16.11
CA ARG A 276 6.48 23.39 -15.74
C ARG A 276 5.48 22.29 -16.12
N VAL A 277 5.98 21.06 -16.10
CA VAL A 277 5.14 19.86 -16.07
C VAL A 277 4.35 19.80 -14.76
N ASP A 278 3.03 19.70 -14.86
CA ASP A 278 2.18 19.51 -13.67
C ASP A 278 2.53 18.18 -13.01
N LEU A 279 2.80 18.21 -11.70
CA LEU A 279 3.12 17.01 -10.94
C LEU A 279 1.90 16.10 -10.75
N ILE A 280 0.71 16.68 -10.72
CA ILE A 280 -0.58 16.01 -10.47
C ILE A 280 -1.20 15.55 -11.79
N GLU A 281 -1.20 16.40 -12.82
CA GLU A 281 -1.82 16.10 -14.12
C GLU A 281 -0.81 16.17 -15.29
N PRO A 282 0.16 15.24 -15.40
CA PRO A 282 1.20 15.29 -16.43
C PRO A 282 0.65 15.13 -17.85
N ASP A 283 -0.43 14.35 -18.02
CA ASP A 283 -1.00 13.99 -19.34
C ASP A 283 -1.89 15.10 -19.95
N ALA A 284 -2.16 16.18 -19.23
CA ALA A 284 -2.84 17.36 -19.78
C ALA A 284 -1.94 18.14 -20.78
N ALA A 285 -0.64 17.85 -20.77
CA ALA A 285 0.35 18.38 -21.68
C ALA A 285 0.54 17.45 -22.89
N SER A 286 -0.21 17.70 -23.96
CA SER A 286 0.17 17.13 -25.26
C SER A 286 1.52 17.69 -25.71
N ASP A 287 2.35 16.87 -26.37
CA ASP A 287 3.50 17.26 -27.23
C ASP A 287 3.03 18.08 -28.47
N GLY A 288 2.20 19.08 -28.24
CA GLY A 288 1.70 20.05 -29.21
C GLY A 288 2.34 21.41 -29.00
N PRO A 289 2.37 22.27 -30.02
CA PRO A 289 2.92 23.62 -29.90
C PRO A 289 2.17 24.40 -28.81
N GLY A 290 2.87 24.71 -27.71
CA GLY A 290 2.35 25.44 -26.55
C GLY A 290 2.13 24.62 -25.27
N GLY A 291 2.41 23.31 -25.27
CA GLY A 291 2.48 22.49 -24.05
C GLY A 291 3.87 22.54 -23.37
N PRO A 292 4.01 22.13 -22.09
CA PRO A 292 5.31 22.02 -21.43
C PRO A 292 6.20 21.00 -22.14
N GLU A 293 7.43 21.40 -22.44
CA GLU A 293 8.39 20.59 -23.19
C GLU A 293 9.02 19.51 -22.29
N SER A 294 9.25 18.31 -22.82
CA SER A 294 9.90 17.22 -22.08
C SER A 294 11.44 17.27 -22.10
N ALA A 295 12.05 17.95 -23.08
CA ALA A 295 13.49 17.87 -23.32
C ALA A 295 14.33 18.60 -22.27
N VAL A 296 15.56 18.13 -22.06
CA VAL A 296 16.55 18.73 -21.18
C VAL A 296 17.76 19.22 -21.98
N LEU A 297 18.41 20.27 -21.50
CA LEU A 297 19.64 20.79 -22.09
C LEU A 297 20.81 19.84 -21.78
N LEU A 298 21.62 19.50 -22.79
CA LEU A 298 22.89 18.78 -22.60
C LEU A 298 24.11 19.69 -22.69
N ALA A 299 24.11 20.62 -23.64
CA ALA A 299 25.17 21.61 -23.83
C ALA A 299 24.72 22.76 -24.75
N CYS A 300 25.48 23.86 -24.70
CA CYS A 300 25.45 24.89 -25.73
C CYS A 300 26.69 24.78 -26.63
N ILE A 301 26.53 25.18 -27.88
CA ILE A 301 27.60 25.24 -28.87
C ILE A 301 27.64 26.65 -29.43
N ASP A 302 28.71 27.38 -29.11
CA ASP A 302 29.03 28.65 -29.73
C ASP A 302 29.96 28.39 -30.92
N PHE A 303 29.53 28.75 -32.12
CA PHE A 303 30.26 28.42 -33.34
C PHE A 303 30.29 29.59 -34.33
N GLU A 304 31.36 29.64 -35.11
CA GLU A 304 31.55 30.64 -36.16
C GLU A 304 31.62 29.97 -37.53
N PRO A 305 30.64 30.25 -38.42
CA PRO A 305 30.76 29.87 -39.82
C PRO A 305 31.92 30.61 -40.50
N ALA A 306 32.52 29.98 -41.52
CA ALA A 306 33.54 30.64 -42.33
C ALA A 306 33.02 31.94 -42.97
N VAL A 307 33.91 32.92 -43.18
CA VAL A 307 33.56 34.25 -43.76
C VAL A 307 32.89 34.11 -45.14
N ASP A 308 33.27 33.08 -45.90
CA ASP A 308 32.77 32.74 -47.22
C ASP A 308 31.78 31.56 -47.19
N PHE A 309 31.10 31.33 -46.06
CA PHE A 309 30.15 30.24 -45.89
C PHE A 309 29.11 30.20 -47.04
N VAL A 310 29.04 29.04 -47.70
CA VAL A 310 28.01 28.71 -48.68
C VAL A 310 27.35 27.39 -48.29
N PRO A 311 26.00 27.27 -48.31
CA PRO A 311 25.34 26.03 -47.91
C PRO A 311 25.73 24.77 -48.70
N ALA A 312 26.35 24.92 -49.86
CA ALA A 312 26.85 23.81 -50.68
C ALA A 312 28.23 23.29 -50.22
N ASP A 313 28.95 24.07 -49.41
CA ASP A 313 30.27 23.76 -48.85
C ASP A 313 30.36 24.36 -47.42
N PRO A 314 29.72 23.70 -46.44
CA PRO A 314 29.47 24.31 -45.14
C PRO A 314 30.67 24.20 -44.19
N ARG A 315 31.51 25.24 -44.20
CA ARG A 315 32.74 25.29 -43.38
C ARG A 315 32.50 26.00 -42.05
N ILE A 316 32.91 25.38 -40.94
CA ILE A 316 32.86 25.95 -39.58
C ILE A 316 34.28 26.19 -39.08
N GLU A 317 34.59 27.43 -38.69
CA GLU A 317 35.94 27.81 -38.25
C GLU A 317 36.22 27.34 -36.82
N THR A 318 35.30 27.69 -35.91
CA THR A 318 35.39 27.43 -34.47
C THR A 318 34.05 26.88 -33.96
N ALA A 319 34.14 26.01 -32.96
CA ALA A 319 32.98 25.49 -32.23
C ALA A 319 33.42 25.21 -30.79
N GLU A 320 32.90 25.97 -29.83
CA GLU A 320 33.15 25.83 -28.41
C GLU A 320 31.92 25.27 -27.71
N VAL A 321 32.12 24.24 -26.87
CA VAL A 321 31.02 23.54 -26.20
C VAL A 321 31.02 23.86 -24.72
N ASN A 322 29.92 24.43 -24.22
CA ASN A 322 29.66 24.63 -22.80
C ASN A 322 28.74 23.52 -22.26
N ASN A 323 29.28 22.71 -21.33
CA ASN A 323 28.54 21.64 -20.63
C ASN A 323 28.11 22.03 -19.20
N GLY A 324 28.40 23.25 -18.74
CA GLY A 324 28.23 23.69 -17.35
C GLY A 324 26.79 24.03 -16.97
N ASP A 325 26.01 24.57 -17.90
CA ASP A 325 24.66 25.11 -17.62
C ASP A 325 23.52 24.09 -17.78
N ARG A 326 23.86 22.81 -17.86
CA ARG A 326 22.89 21.71 -17.96
C ARG A 326 22.36 21.31 -16.58
N PRO A 327 21.08 20.90 -16.46
CA PRO A 327 20.60 20.26 -15.24
C PRO A 327 21.31 18.92 -15.02
N TYR A 328 21.56 18.59 -13.75
CA TYR A 328 22.21 17.34 -13.36
C TYR A 328 21.63 16.79 -12.06
N LEU A 329 21.72 15.48 -11.90
CA LEU A 329 21.27 14.75 -10.73
C LEU A 329 22.45 13.98 -10.12
N LEU A 330 22.73 14.27 -8.85
CA LEU A 330 23.73 13.51 -8.08
C LEU A 330 23.06 12.31 -7.42
N HIS A 331 23.71 11.16 -7.44
CA HIS A 331 23.21 10.00 -6.71
C HIS A 331 23.31 10.23 -5.19
N THR A 332 22.45 9.56 -4.43
CA THR A 332 22.27 9.79 -2.98
C THR A 332 23.55 9.64 -2.17
N GLN A 333 24.42 8.67 -2.49
CA GLN A 333 25.72 8.54 -1.80
C GLN A 333 26.58 9.81 -1.96
N LEU A 334 26.66 10.42 -3.14
CA LEU A 334 27.45 11.65 -3.32
C LEU A 334 26.84 12.82 -2.56
N ILE A 335 25.50 12.91 -2.50
CA ILE A 335 24.81 13.92 -1.67
C ILE A 335 25.15 13.72 -0.19
N GLN A 336 25.21 12.47 0.28
CA GLN A 336 25.64 12.15 1.64
C GLN A 336 27.08 12.61 1.89
N GLU A 337 28.02 12.31 0.97
CA GLU A 337 29.40 12.78 1.08
C GLU A 337 29.48 14.32 1.13
N LEU A 338 28.72 15.02 0.29
CA LEU A 338 28.70 16.48 0.27
C LEU A 338 28.11 17.09 1.56
N LEU A 339 27.10 16.45 2.15
CA LEU A 339 26.55 16.87 3.45
C LEU A 339 27.54 16.62 4.59
N LEU A 340 28.33 15.55 4.52
CA LEU A 340 29.41 15.28 5.47
C LEU A 340 30.56 16.30 5.31
N LEU A 341 30.83 16.77 4.09
CA LEU A 341 31.86 17.77 3.79
C LEU A 341 31.40 19.22 4.03
N GLY A 342 30.10 19.53 3.90
CA GLY A 342 29.55 20.89 3.87
C GLY A 342 29.10 21.48 5.21
N GLY A 343 29.32 20.78 6.33
CA GLY A 343 28.82 21.18 7.66
C GLY A 343 29.64 22.23 8.43
N GLY A 344 30.48 23.03 7.77
CA GLY A 344 31.36 23.98 8.47
C GLY A 344 31.52 25.31 7.75
N GLU A 345 30.98 26.38 8.35
CA GLU A 345 31.56 27.71 8.16
C GLU A 345 33.04 27.65 8.58
N THR A 346 33.91 27.93 7.61
CA THR A 346 35.29 28.43 7.74
C THR A 346 35.92 28.40 9.15
N ALA A 347 36.60 27.31 9.45
CA ALA A 347 37.79 27.32 10.28
C ALA A 347 38.76 26.28 9.71
N GLU A 348 40.06 26.54 9.79
CA GLU A 348 41.17 25.70 9.34
C GLU A 348 41.24 24.34 10.09
N ALA A 349 40.17 23.56 10.08
CA ALA A 349 40.05 22.32 10.82
C ALA A 349 40.67 21.18 10.00
N GLY A 350 41.72 20.57 10.56
CA GLY A 350 42.31 19.37 10.02
C GLY A 350 41.32 18.20 9.98
N GLU A 351 41.77 17.10 9.37
CA GLU A 351 41.03 15.88 9.07
C GLU A 351 40.01 15.52 10.19
N LEU A 352 38.71 15.63 9.88
CA LEU A 352 37.64 15.18 10.77
C LEU A 352 37.49 13.67 10.63
N ARG A 353 37.52 12.96 11.77
CA ARG A 353 37.43 11.50 11.83
C ARG A 353 36.14 11.06 12.52
N GLU A 354 35.70 9.83 12.29
CA GLU A 354 34.69 9.19 13.12
C GLU A 354 35.28 8.83 14.48
N PHE A 355 34.58 9.11 15.57
CA PHE A 355 35.07 8.80 16.92
C PHE A 355 34.71 7.39 17.37
N ALA A 356 33.55 6.87 16.99
CA ALA A 356 33.14 5.54 17.39
C ALA A 356 32.19 4.90 16.38
N THR A 357 32.22 3.56 16.31
CA THR A 357 31.16 2.76 15.68
C THR A 357 30.27 2.17 16.75
N VAL A 358 28.96 2.29 16.57
CA VAL A 358 27.94 1.73 17.46
C VAL A 358 27.19 0.61 16.75
N GLN A 359 27.22 -0.58 17.34
CA GLN A 359 26.47 -1.74 16.87
C GLN A 359 25.40 -2.12 17.89
N VAL A 360 24.14 -2.21 17.44
CA VAL A 360 23.05 -2.71 18.27
C VAL A 360 23.13 -4.24 18.33
N LEU A 361 23.28 -4.80 19.53
CA LEU A 361 23.32 -6.26 19.73
C LEU A 361 21.93 -6.83 19.99
N ASN A 362 21.11 -6.13 20.76
CA ASN A 362 19.72 -6.47 21.04
C ASN A 362 18.96 -5.20 21.49
N SER A 363 17.70 -5.33 21.93
CA SER A 363 16.85 -4.20 22.33
C SER A 363 17.33 -3.37 23.52
N THR A 364 18.33 -3.82 24.27
CA THR A 364 18.87 -3.13 25.45
C THR A 364 20.40 -3.02 25.44
N THR A 365 21.10 -3.62 24.47
CA THR A 365 22.58 -3.72 24.49
C THR A 365 23.20 -3.20 23.21
N LEU A 366 24.21 -2.34 23.38
CA LEU A 366 25.07 -1.81 22.32
C LEU A 366 26.51 -2.33 22.50
N ARG A 367 27.19 -2.51 21.38
CA ARG A 367 28.64 -2.62 21.31
C ARG A 367 29.20 -1.33 20.71
N VAL A 368 30.13 -0.71 21.42
CA VAL A 368 30.68 0.60 21.09
C VAL A 368 32.17 0.45 20.92
N TRP A 369 32.67 0.73 19.72
CA TRP A 369 34.09 0.70 19.40
C TRP A 369 34.60 2.11 19.17
N LEU A 370 35.55 2.59 19.97
CA LEU A 370 36.16 3.91 19.84
C LEU A 370 37.34 3.88 18.87
N HIS A 371 37.34 4.79 17.91
CA HIS A 371 38.37 4.98 16.88
C HIS A 371 39.38 6.03 17.35
N HIS A 372 40.06 5.71 18.45
CA HIS A 372 41.15 6.53 18.99
C HIS A 372 42.48 5.78 18.90
N PRO A 373 43.61 6.44 18.55
CA PRO A 373 44.90 5.76 18.40
C PRO A 373 45.42 5.11 19.68
N GLU A 374 45.12 5.70 20.84
CA GLU A 374 45.44 5.14 22.14
C GLU A 374 44.22 4.48 22.79
N ALA A 375 44.46 3.53 23.70
CA ALA A 375 43.41 2.96 24.53
C ALA A 375 42.83 4.06 25.43
N LEU A 376 41.51 4.13 25.48
CA LEU A 376 40.75 5.07 26.28
C LEU A 376 40.07 4.35 27.44
N GLU A 377 40.02 5.02 28.58
CA GLU A 377 39.27 4.57 29.75
C GLU A 377 38.43 5.70 30.35
N PRO A 378 37.26 5.38 30.92
CA PRO A 378 36.45 6.36 31.61
C PRO A 378 37.11 6.78 32.94
N VAL A 379 37.03 8.08 33.23
CA VAL A 379 37.49 8.68 34.49
C VAL A 379 36.30 8.83 35.42
N GLY A 380 36.34 8.15 36.57
CA GLY A 380 35.25 8.15 37.54
C GLY A 380 34.18 7.12 37.21
N ASP A 381 32.91 7.53 37.25
CA ASP A 381 31.77 6.64 36.96
C ASP A 381 31.58 6.46 35.44
N PRO A 382 31.73 5.23 34.90
CA PRO A 382 31.53 4.95 33.47
C PRO A 382 30.14 5.34 32.96
N LEU A 383 29.10 5.25 33.80
CA LEU A 383 27.74 5.65 33.42
C LEU A 383 27.63 7.16 33.22
N ALA A 384 28.39 7.95 33.98
CA ALA A 384 28.42 9.40 33.85
C ALA A 384 29.22 9.85 32.61
N ALA A 385 30.09 8.99 32.06
CA ALA A 385 30.92 9.30 30.90
C ALA A 385 30.14 9.27 29.57
N LEU A 386 28.95 8.67 29.56
CA LEU A 386 28.09 8.49 28.39
C LEU A 386 26.67 9.04 28.64
N ALA A 387 25.99 9.42 27.56
CA ALA A 387 24.55 9.63 27.54
C ALA A 387 23.99 9.08 26.24
N LEU A 388 22.92 8.29 26.31
CA LEU A 388 22.24 7.75 25.14
C LEU A 388 20.87 8.40 25.01
N ALA A 389 20.52 8.83 23.80
CA ALA A 389 19.16 9.18 23.43
C ALA A 389 18.66 8.30 22.28
N VAL A 390 17.40 7.87 22.38
CA VAL A 390 16.68 7.09 21.37
C VAL A 390 15.49 7.92 20.90
N ASN A 391 15.43 8.26 19.61
CA ASN A 391 14.43 9.19 19.04
C ASN A 391 14.34 10.51 19.83
N ASP A 392 15.49 11.11 20.14
CA ASP A 392 15.65 12.34 20.94
C ASP A 392 15.14 12.23 22.40
N GLN A 393 14.75 11.03 22.86
CA GLN A 393 14.39 10.79 24.26
C GLN A 393 15.56 10.17 25.03
N PRO A 394 15.84 10.63 26.27
CA PRO A 394 16.88 10.02 27.10
C PRO A 394 16.63 8.53 27.32
N PHE A 395 17.65 7.72 27.12
CA PHE A 395 17.64 6.29 27.36
C PHE A 395 18.59 5.96 28.52
N VAL A 396 18.04 5.33 29.56
CA VAL A 396 18.76 5.10 30.81
C VAL A 396 19.77 3.96 30.64
N LEU A 397 21.03 4.23 30.96
CA LEU A 397 22.11 3.25 30.95
C LEU A 397 22.19 2.54 32.31
N ASP A 398 22.38 1.22 32.29
CA ASP A 398 22.53 0.35 33.47
C ASP A 398 23.99 -0.06 33.68
N ASP A 399 24.74 -0.34 32.61
CA ASP A 399 26.15 -0.75 32.70
C ASP A 399 26.97 -0.32 31.48
N VAL A 400 28.27 -0.07 31.69
CA VAL A 400 29.27 0.25 30.67
C VAL A 400 30.54 -0.51 31.01
N THR A 401 30.81 -1.60 30.28
CA THR A 401 31.91 -2.52 30.57
C THR A 401 32.89 -2.66 29.40
N PRO A 402 34.21 -2.62 29.65
CA PRO A 402 35.20 -2.90 28.61
C PRO A 402 35.13 -4.37 28.21
N VAL A 403 35.31 -4.65 26.91
CA VAL A 403 35.36 -6.02 26.40
C VAL A 403 36.76 -6.58 26.59
N ALA A 404 36.87 -7.64 27.39
CA ALA A 404 38.15 -8.25 27.72
C ALA A 404 38.95 -8.66 26.46
N GLY A 405 40.21 -8.26 26.40
CA GLY A 405 41.14 -8.58 25.29
C GLY A 405 41.08 -7.61 24.10
N PHE A 406 40.27 -6.56 24.16
CA PHE A 406 40.18 -5.52 23.13
C PHE A 406 40.35 -4.13 23.76
N ASP A 407 41.22 -3.32 23.19
CA ASP A 407 41.30 -1.89 23.51
C ASP A 407 40.13 -1.16 22.85
N ASN A 408 39.63 -0.10 23.49
CA ASN A 408 38.60 0.79 22.95
C ASN A 408 37.25 0.14 22.61
N LEU A 409 36.99 -1.09 23.07
CA LEU A 409 35.74 -1.78 22.83
C LEU A 409 34.93 -1.91 24.12
N PHE A 410 33.70 -1.41 24.11
CA PHE A 410 32.81 -1.39 25.27
C PHE A 410 31.48 -2.07 24.95
N THR A 411 30.89 -2.69 25.96
CA THR A 411 29.49 -3.12 25.97
C THR A 411 28.70 -2.15 26.84
N VAL A 412 27.67 -1.56 26.26
CA VAL A 412 26.79 -0.59 26.94
C VAL A 412 25.41 -1.20 27.03
N THR A 413 24.87 -1.35 28.23
CA THR A 413 23.53 -1.90 28.46
C THR A 413 22.61 -0.83 29.03
N GLY A 414 21.39 -0.78 28.51
CA GLY A 414 20.28 0.00 29.03
C GLY A 414 19.51 -0.70 30.14
N ASP A 415 18.60 0.05 30.72
CA ASP A 415 17.57 -0.48 31.62
C ASP A 415 16.50 -1.30 30.87
N ALA A 416 15.32 -1.48 31.46
CA ALA A 416 14.21 -2.20 30.85
C ALA A 416 13.61 -1.52 29.60
N SER A 417 14.04 -0.30 29.25
CA SER A 417 13.63 0.42 28.04
C SER A 417 14.14 -0.28 26.80
N ARG A 418 13.27 -0.47 25.80
CA ARG A 418 13.59 -1.24 24.59
C ARG A 418 13.78 -0.34 23.38
N MET A 419 14.90 -0.52 22.68
CA MET A 419 15.10 -0.05 21.31
C MET A 419 14.30 -0.91 20.33
N SER A 420 13.85 -0.31 19.24
CA SER A 420 13.10 -0.94 18.14
C SER A 420 13.79 -0.68 16.78
N PRO A 421 13.65 -1.58 15.79
CA PRO A 421 14.16 -1.32 14.44
C PRO A 421 13.62 -0.02 13.87
N GLY A 422 14.51 0.81 13.31
CA GLY A 422 14.19 2.14 12.79
C GLY A 422 14.39 3.29 13.79
N ASP A 423 14.63 3.01 15.07
CA ASP A 423 14.92 4.06 16.05
C ASP A 423 16.25 4.76 15.74
N ARG A 424 16.30 6.07 15.99
CA ARG A 424 17.51 6.90 15.87
C ARG A 424 18.26 6.92 17.20
N LEU A 425 19.56 6.64 17.18
CA LEU A 425 20.44 6.67 18.33
C LEU A 425 21.32 7.93 18.29
N ALA A 426 21.49 8.56 19.44
CA ALA A 426 22.51 9.58 19.68
C ALA A 426 23.28 9.21 20.96
N LEU A 427 24.52 8.73 20.80
CA LEU A 427 25.41 8.37 21.91
C LEU A 427 26.43 9.49 22.11
N SER A 428 26.28 10.24 23.20
CA SER A 428 27.15 11.34 23.57
C SER A 428 28.20 10.91 24.59
N PHE A 429 29.46 11.20 24.29
CA PHE A 429 30.63 11.02 25.14
C PHE A 429 30.97 12.34 25.82
N ARG A 430 31.08 12.35 27.15
CA ARG A 430 31.53 13.54 27.90
C ARG A 430 33.05 13.54 27.96
N LEU A 431 33.73 14.31 27.11
CA LEU A 431 35.18 14.22 26.90
C LEU A 431 36.01 14.44 28.17
N GLY A 432 35.51 15.23 29.13
CA GLY A 432 36.16 15.42 30.44
C GLY A 432 36.18 14.18 31.34
N ASN A 433 35.39 13.15 31.00
CA ASN A 433 35.31 11.89 31.74
C ASN A 433 36.02 10.75 30.99
N TRP A 434 36.90 11.06 30.04
CA TRP A 434 37.69 10.08 29.30
C TRP A 434 39.17 10.47 29.32
N GLN A 435 40.05 9.49 29.40
CA GLN A 435 41.51 9.69 29.32
C GLN A 435 42.19 8.58 28.53
N GLU A 436 43.37 8.87 27.99
CA GLU A 436 44.26 7.84 27.43
C GLU A 436 44.80 6.96 28.56
N SER A 437 44.55 5.65 28.50
CA SER A 437 44.89 4.68 29.57
C SER A 437 46.38 4.61 29.87
N ASN A 438 47.25 4.86 28.87
CA ASN A 438 48.70 4.78 29.06
C ASN A 438 49.31 6.08 29.59
N SER A 439 48.85 7.22 29.07
CA SER A 439 49.41 8.54 29.38
C SER A 439 48.71 9.22 30.56
N GLY A 440 47.47 8.81 30.87
CA GLY A 440 46.59 9.45 31.85
C GLY A 440 46.12 10.84 31.42
N ARG A 441 46.33 11.23 30.15
CA ARG A 441 45.94 12.56 29.67
C ARG A 441 44.43 12.62 29.42
N PRO A 442 43.74 13.67 29.90
CA PRO A 442 42.34 13.88 29.59
C PRO A 442 42.12 13.98 28.08
N LEU A 443 41.11 13.28 27.57
CA LEU A 443 40.82 13.26 26.13
C LEU A 443 40.49 14.66 25.60
N LEU A 444 39.83 15.50 26.40
CA LEU A 444 39.58 16.89 26.03
C LEU A 444 40.88 17.65 25.72
N ASP A 445 41.90 17.52 26.58
CA ASP A 445 43.21 18.17 26.41
C ASP A 445 43.97 17.60 25.20
N VAL A 446 43.85 16.29 24.96
CA VAL A 446 44.44 15.63 23.78
C VAL A 446 43.84 16.22 22.50
N LEU A 447 42.51 16.40 22.46
CA LEU A 447 41.80 16.92 21.28
C LEU A 447 41.87 18.45 21.13
N GLU A 448 42.21 19.20 22.17
CA GLU A 448 42.51 20.64 22.06
C GLU A 448 43.93 20.88 21.49
N ALA A 449 44.84 19.93 21.69
CA ALA A 449 46.21 19.99 21.18
C ALA A 449 46.40 19.27 19.83
N ALA A 450 45.40 18.54 19.34
CA ALA A 450 45.49 17.75 18.11
C ALA A 450 45.25 18.58 16.85
N GLU A 451 45.95 18.24 15.76
CA GLU A 451 45.72 18.81 14.42
C GLU A 451 44.54 18.15 13.67
N TYR A 452 43.81 17.24 14.33
CA TYR A 452 42.66 16.53 13.78
C TYR A 452 41.47 16.64 14.73
N GLY A 453 40.25 16.55 14.18
CA GLY A 453 39.02 16.61 14.96
C GLY A 453 38.20 15.33 14.82
N TYR A 454 37.13 15.24 15.61
CA TYR A 454 36.14 14.18 15.46
C TYR A 454 34.77 14.76 15.09
N LEU A 455 34.05 14.06 14.22
CA LEU A 455 32.68 14.38 13.84
C LEU A 455 31.77 14.34 15.07
N GLY A 456 30.83 15.30 15.14
CA GLY A 456 29.86 15.39 16.24
C GLY A 456 30.40 15.99 17.54
N ARG A 457 31.62 16.56 17.55
CA ARG A 457 32.15 17.32 18.69
C ARG A 457 31.39 18.64 18.87
N ASP A 458 30.87 18.86 20.07
CA ASP A 458 30.27 20.11 20.52
C ASP A 458 30.85 20.47 21.90
N GLY A 459 31.83 21.38 21.90
CA GLY A 459 32.56 21.77 23.11
C GLY A 459 33.20 20.58 23.83
N GLY A 460 32.72 20.31 25.05
CA GLY A 460 33.18 19.21 25.92
C GLY A 460 32.46 17.87 25.72
N ALA A 461 31.58 17.77 24.72
CA ALA A 461 30.87 16.55 24.37
C ALA A 461 31.16 16.14 22.92
N LEU A 462 30.99 14.86 22.63
CA LEU A 462 31.10 14.31 21.29
C LEU A 462 29.95 13.34 21.08
N THR A 463 29.11 13.57 20.07
CA THR A 463 27.92 12.74 19.83
C THR A 463 28.06 11.94 18.54
N VAL A 464 27.89 10.62 18.66
CA VAL A 464 27.85 9.70 17.53
C VAL A 464 26.39 9.31 17.27
N TYR A 465 25.98 9.40 16.02
CA TYR A 465 24.63 9.05 15.59
C TYR A 465 24.61 7.66 14.96
N GLY A 466 23.52 6.93 15.17
CA GLY A 466 23.31 5.62 14.57
C GLY A 466 21.83 5.36 14.32
N LEU A 467 21.55 4.32 13.54
CA LEU A 467 20.20 3.78 13.35
C LEU A 467 20.15 2.37 13.90
N VAL A 468 19.03 2.02 14.53
CA VAL A 468 18.75 0.63 14.88
C VAL A 468 18.33 -0.10 13.62
N GLU A 469 19.30 -0.57 12.83
CA GLU A 469 19.03 -1.24 11.54
C GLU A 469 18.32 -2.58 11.72
N ARG A 470 18.76 -3.37 12.70
CA ARG A 470 18.26 -4.71 12.93
C ARG A 470 18.38 -5.10 14.40
N ILE A 471 17.26 -5.42 15.01
CA ILE A 471 17.22 -6.20 16.25
C ILE A 471 16.86 -7.62 15.83
N LEU A 472 17.65 -8.61 16.26
CA LEU A 472 17.28 -10.01 16.02
C LEU A 472 15.88 -10.24 16.61
N PRO A 473 14.94 -10.84 15.85
CA PRO A 473 13.57 -11.01 16.30
C PRO A 473 13.56 -11.77 17.63
N SER A 474 12.77 -11.29 18.58
CA SER A 474 12.59 -11.97 19.86
C SER A 474 12.02 -13.35 19.62
N ARG A 475 12.67 -14.38 20.17
CA ARG A 475 12.24 -15.77 20.03
C ARG A 475 11.63 -16.24 21.34
N ASP A 476 10.62 -17.10 21.29
CA ASP A 476 10.14 -17.77 22.49
C ASP A 476 11.22 -18.71 23.01
N LEU A 477 11.42 -18.75 24.33
CA LEU A 477 12.35 -19.70 24.94
C LEU A 477 11.85 -21.14 24.77
N ALA A 478 10.54 -21.34 24.91
CA ALA A 478 9.89 -22.62 24.71
C ALA A 478 8.44 -22.44 24.25
N THR A 479 7.93 -23.38 23.44
CA THR A 479 6.50 -23.55 23.23
C THR A 479 5.90 -24.26 24.43
N VAL A 480 4.75 -23.79 24.90
CA VAL A 480 4.00 -24.39 26.01
C VAL A 480 2.72 -25.03 25.47
N ALA A 481 2.39 -26.23 25.96
CA ALA A 481 1.15 -26.92 25.62
C ALA A 481 0.53 -27.58 26.87
N THR A 482 -0.78 -27.71 26.91
CA THR A 482 -1.47 -28.35 28.03
C THR A 482 -1.21 -29.85 28.04
N GLN A 483 -0.75 -30.39 29.18
CA GLN A 483 -0.63 -31.83 29.34
C GLN A 483 -1.95 -32.44 29.86
N MET A 484 -2.53 -33.32 29.05
CA MET A 484 -3.69 -34.12 29.44
C MET A 484 -3.28 -35.43 30.11
N ARG A 485 -3.89 -35.75 31.25
CA ARG A 485 -3.83 -37.07 31.91
C ARG A 485 -5.24 -37.63 32.02
N GLY A 486 -5.65 -38.42 31.03
CA GLY A 486 -7.07 -38.75 30.81
C GLY A 486 -7.85 -37.49 30.42
N ASN A 487 -8.96 -37.21 31.09
CA ASN A 487 -9.80 -36.02 30.83
C ASN A 487 -9.44 -34.81 31.74
N ARG A 488 -8.25 -34.78 32.34
CA ARG A 488 -7.82 -33.68 33.22
C ARG A 488 -6.51 -33.07 32.73
N ALA A 489 -6.46 -31.75 32.68
CA ALA A 489 -5.19 -31.04 32.52
C ALA A 489 -4.41 -31.09 33.84
N ALA A 490 -3.34 -31.89 33.83
CA ALA A 490 -2.54 -32.21 35.02
C ALA A 490 -1.23 -31.41 35.09
N GLY A 491 -0.89 -30.70 34.01
CA GLY A 491 0.38 -29.99 33.88
C GLY A 491 0.52 -29.32 32.52
N VAL A 492 1.73 -28.90 32.21
CA VAL A 492 2.09 -28.35 30.89
C VAL A 492 3.33 -29.05 30.35
N HIS A 493 3.35 -29.27 29.04
CA HIS A 493 4.50 -29.70 28.27
C HIS A 493 5.23 -28.46 27.72
N LEU A 494 6.55 -28.51 27.76
CA LEU A 494 7.45 -27.45 27.30
C LEU A 494 8.35 -28.02 26.21
N TRP A 495 8.43 -27.32 25.08
CA TRP A 495 9.39 -27.58 24.01
C TRP A 495 10.35 -26.42 23.88
N PHE A 496 11.62 -26.60 24.28
CA PHE A 496 12.64 -25.55 24.23
C PHE A 496 13.21 -25.34 22.83
N HIS A 497 13.36 -24.06 22.45
CA HIS A 497 13.89 -23.63 21.15
C HIS A 497 15.39 -23.31 21.17
N THR A 498 16.12 -23.91 22.10
CA THR A 498 17.57 -23.77 22.23
C THR A 498 18.30 -24.60 21.16
N ALA A 499 19.51 -24.20 20.78
CA ALA A 499 20.32 -24.95 19.80
C ALA A 499 20.88 -26.29 20.35
N GLN A 500 20.77 -26.50 21.66
CA GLN A 500 21.26 -27.66 22.41
C GLN A 500 20.25 -28.01 23.51
N PRO A 501 20.14 -29.28 23.95
CA PRO A 501 19.15 -29.67 24.95
C PRO A 501 19.44 -29.04 26.31
N VAL A 502 18.38 -28.77 27.08
CA VAL A 502 18.48 -28.10 28.39
C VAL A 502 18.22 -29.08 29.53
N ARG A 503 18.74 -28.72 30.71
CA ARG A 503 18.42 -29.36 31.97
C ARG A 503 17.78 -28.34 32.91
N LEU A 504 16.56 -28.63 33.33
CA LEU A 504 15.80 -27.82 34.28
C LEU A 504 16.14 -28.18 35.73
N PRO A 505 16.01 -27.23 36.68
CA PRO A 505 16.03 -27.54 38.11
C PRO A 505 14.84 -28.42 38.47
N ALA A 506 14.93 -29.20 39.56
CA ALA A 506 13.91 -30.18 39.94
C ALA A 506 12.48 -29.60 40.10
N THR A 507 12.39 -28.30 40.40
CA THR A 507 11.13 -27.57 40.45
C THR A 507 11.25 -26.19 39.83
N ILE A 508 10.17 -25.73 39.20
CA ILE A 508 10.05 -24.39 38.61
C ILE A 508 8.87 -23.64 39.23
N PRO A 509 9.01 -22.35 39.58
CA PRO A 509 7.90 -21.54 40.07
C PRO A 509 6.91 -21.22 38.95
N VAL A 510 5.64 -21.54 39.18
CA VAL A 510 4.53 -21.21 38.28
C VAL A 510 3.45 -20.45 39.06
N ARG A 511 3.03 -19.30 38.53
CA ARG A 511 1.88 -18.53 39.06
C ARG A 511 0.65 -18.78 38.20
N ARG A 512 -0.51 -18.80 38.85
CA ARG A 512 -1.82 -18.92 38.19
C ARG A 512 -2.49 -17.54 38.25
N GLY A 513 -2.53 -16.85 37.12
CA GLY A 513 -2.96 -15.46 37.00
C GLY A 513 -1.89 -14.44 37.45
N PRO A 514 -2.06 -13.16 37.10
CA PRO A 514 -1.08 -12.11 37.38
C PRO A 514 -0.83 -11.88 38.87
N ASP A 515 -1.87 -12.04 39.71
CA ASP A 515 -1.81 -11.85 41.17
C ASP A 515 -1.61 -13.17 41.96
N GLY A 516 -1.42 -14.29 41.26
CA GLY A 516 -1.26 -15.60 41.87
C GLY A 516 0.06 -15.75 42.64
N LEU A 517 0.00 -16.36 43.83
CA LEU A 517 1.22 -16.77 44.54
C LEU A 517 1.94 -17.88 43.75
N PRO A 518 3.28 -17.84 43.63
CA PRO A 518 4.04 -18.87 42.93
C PRO A 518 3.97 -20.20 43.66
N SER A 519 3.80 -21.27 42.88
CA SER A 519 3.77 -22.66 43.35
C SER A 519 4.82 -23.48 42.59
N ASN A 520 5.49 -24.40 43.28
CA ASN A 520 6.59 -25.18 42.71
C ASN A 520 6.06 -26.37 41.91
N TYR A 521 6.21 -26.32 40.59
CA TYR A 521 5.89 -27.42 39.69
C TYR A 521 7.11 -28.31 39.54
N THR A 522 6.93 -29.63 39.61
CA THR A 522 8.02 -30.59 39.42
C THR A 522 8.32 -30.78 37.94
N THR A 523 9.60 -30.81 37.58
CA THR A 523 10.07 -31.01 36.21
C THR A 523 10.42 -32.48 35.96
N SER A 524 9.99 -33.05 34.84
CA SER A 524 10.43 -34.38 34.40
C SER A 524 10.57 -34.44 32.87
N THR A 525 11.41 -35.31 32.35
CA THR A 525 11.51 -35.60 30.92
C THR A 525 10.67 -36.81 30.54
N PRO A 526 10.10 -36.88 29.32
CA PRO A 526 9.31 -38.04 28.88
C PRO A 526 10.08 -39.36 28.88
N ASP A 527 11.40 -39.31 28.68
CA ASP A 527 12.30 -40.46 28.52
C ASP A 527 13.28 -40.65 29.69
N ASN A 528 13.09 -39.91 30.80
CA ASN A 528 14.01 -39.85 31.95
C ASN A 528 15.46 -39.41 31.60
N SER A 529 15.66 -38.72 30.48
CA SER A 529 16.95 -38.09 30.15
C SER A 529 17.27 -36.93 31.10
N GLN A 530 18.58 -36.67 31.32
CA GLN A 530 19.03 -35.52 32.13
C GLN A 530 19.00 -34.20 31.35
N PHE A 531 19.17 -34.23 30.03
CA PHE A 531 19.10 -33.09 29.13
C PHE A 531 18.11 -33.42 28.02
N SER A 532 17.14 -32.53 27.80
CA SER A 532 16.08 -32.71 26.82
C SER A 532 15.63 -31.38 26.23
N TYR A 533 15.09 -31.40 25.02
CA TYR A 533 14.31 -30.27 24.46
C TYR A 533 12.87 -30.27 24.98
N GLU A 534 12.38 -31.42 25.43
CA GLU A 534 11.03 -31.61 25.93
C GLU A 534 11.02 -31.84 27.43
N TRP A 535 10.19 -31.06 28.13
CA TRP A 535 10.03 -31.15 29.57
C TRP A 535 8.56 -31.11 29.94
N LEU A 536 8.24 -31.79 31.04
CA LEU A 536 6.92 -31.78 31.63
C LEU A 536 6.95 -31.08 32.99
N LEU A 537 6.06 -30.11 33.16
CA LEU A 537 5.79 -29.47 34.45
C LEU A 537 4.50 -30.03 35.05
N THR A 538 4.61 -30.70 36.19
CA THR A 538 3.46 -31.21 36.95
C THR A 538 3.24 -30.37 38.20
N GLY A 539 2.01 -29.88 38.39
CA GLY A 539 1.65 -29.06 39.54
C GLY A 539 1.71 -29.84 40.86
N PRO A 540 1.91 -29.17 42.02
CA PRO A 540 1.94 -29.83 43.31
C PRO A 540 0.56 -30.43 43.67
N GLY A 541 0.52 -31.64 44.22
CA GLY A 541 -0.74 -32.32 44.57
C GLY A 541 -1.58 -32.74 43.35
N ASN A 542 -2.88 -32.96 43.55
CA ASN A 542 -3.82 -33.31 42.47
C ASN A 542 -4.36 -32.04 41.76
N THR A 543 -3.46 -31.10 41.46
CA THR A 543 -3.81 -29.78 40.91
C THR A 543 -4.40 -29.94 39.51
N GLN A 544 -5.61 -29.42 39.31
CA GLN A 544 -6.32 -29.42 38.04
C GLN A 544 -6.31 -27.99 37.45
N LEU A 545 -5.81 -27.88 36.23
CA LEU A 545 -5.84 -26.63 35.44
C LEU A 545 -7.22 -26.46 34.78
N ARG A 546 -7.68 -25.22 34.64
CA ARG A 546 -8.96 -24.86 34.00
C ARG A 546 -8.72 -24.31 32.61
N ASP A 547 -9.69 -24.50 31.72
CA ASP A 547 -9.68 -23.87 30.39
C ASP A 547 -9.67 -22.34 30.53
N GLY A 548 -8.87 -21.66 29.71
CA GLY A 548 -8.69 -20.20 29.75
C GLY A 548 -7.87 -19.69 30.93
N GLU A 549 -7.26 -20.57 31.74
CA GLU A 549 -6.48 -20.17 32.90
C GLU A 549 -5.08 -19.68 32.49
N LEU A 550 -4.71 -18.46 32.87
CA LEU A 550 -3.39 -17.91 32.58
C LEU A 550 -2.32 -18.45 33.54
N LEU A 551 -1.25 -19.00 32.99
CA LEU A 551 -0.04 -19.43 33.70
C LEU A 551 1.13 -18.50 33.39
N LEU A 552 1.86 -18.10 34.44
CA LEU A 552 3.12 -17.36 34.33
C LEU A 552 4.24 -18.29 34.83
N ILE A 553 5.14 -18.68 33.94
CA ILE A 553 6.23 -19.63 34.23
C ILE A 553 7.54 -18.86 34.21
N ASP A 554 8.21 -18.77 35.36
CA ASP A 554 9.45 -18.01 35.52
C ASP A 554 10.67 -18.94 35.44
N PHE A 555 11.51 -18.75 34.42
CA PHE A 555 12.80 -19.43 34.29
C PHE A 555 13.92 -18.53 34.75
N ASP A 556 14.65 -18.94 35.79
CA ASP A 556 15.92 -18.34 36.17
C ASP A 556 17.03 -18.91 35.27
N LEU A 557 17.59 -18.06 34.41
CA LEU A 557 18.54 -18.46 33.36
C LEU A 557 19.86 -19.02 33.92
N GLU A 558 20.24 -18.67 35.14
CA GLU A 558 21.43 -19.23 35.80
C GLU A 558 21.21 -20.67 36.28
N THR A 559 19.95 -21.05 36.52
CA THR A 559 19.60 -22.39 37.03
C THR A 559 19.35 -23.41 35.91
N VAL A 560 19.16 -22.95 34.68
CA VAL A 560 18.94 -23.80 33.49
C VAL A 560 20.29 -24.10 32.84
N GLN A 561 20.67 -25.37 32.79
CA GLN A 561 21.93 -25.80 32.18
C GLN A 561 21.73 -26.18 30.71
N VAL A 562 22.72 -25.91 29.86
CA VAL A 562 22.68 -26.19 28.42
C VAL A 562 23.82 -27.13 28.07
N ARG A 563 23.52 -28.25 27.39
CA ARG A 563 24.48 -29.28 26.91
C ARG A 563 25.24 -30.05 28.01
N ASN A 564 25.74 -29.37 29.04
CA ASN A 564 26.52 -29.93 30.14
C ASN A 564 26.27 -29.10 31.43
N ASN A 565 26.87 -29.51 32.55
CA ASN A 565 26.69 -28.82 33.84
C ASN A 565 27.56 -27.56 34.01
N LEU A 566 28.29 -27.11 32.98
CA LEU A 566 29.22 -25.98 33.04
C LEU A 566 28.68 -24.73 32.35
N THR A 567 27.73 -24.87 31.41
CA THR A 567 27.17 -23.74 30.64
C THR A 567 25.72 -23.54 31.06
N THR A 568 25.38 -22.33 31.49
CA THR A 568 24.00 -21.93 31.80
C THR A 568 23.31 -21.34 30.58
N LEU A 569 21.99 -21.22 30.65
CA LEU A 569 21.22 -20.52 29.62
C LEU A 569 21.54 -19.02 29.62
N ALA A 570 21.90 -18.44 30.77
CA ALA A 570 22.40 -17.07 30.86
C ALA A 570 23.69 -16.88 30.03
N ASP A 571 24.65 -17.82 30.15
CA ASP A 571 25.89 -17.79 29.35
C ASP A 571 25.59 -17.86 27.85
N LEU A 572 24.60 -18.67 27.45
CA LEU A 572 24.20 -18.80 26.05
C LEU A 572 23.55 -17.52 25.52
N VAL A 573 22.63 -16.92 26.28
CA VAL A 573 21.96 -15.66 25.93
C VAL A 573 22.97 -14.54 25.78
N ALA A 574 23.95 -14.45 26.69
CA ALA A 574 25.02 -13.47 26.64
C ALA A 574 25.96 -13.71 25.44
N ALA A 575 26.41 -14.95 25.22
CA ALA A 575 27.37 -15.29 24.16
C ALA A 575 26.77 -15.19 22.75
N GLN A 576 25.47 -15.47 22.58
CA GLN A 576 24.78 -15.46 21.29
C GLN A 576 23.91 -14.22 21.08
N HIS A 577 23.89 -13.28 22.04
CA HIS A 577 23.07 -12.08 22.02
C HIS A 577 21.58 -12.37 21.72
N LEU A 578 21.03 -13.41 22.35
CA LEU A 578 19.66 -13.86 22.09
C LEU A 578 18.64 -12.84 22.64
N SER A 579 17.70 -12.43 21.78
CA SER A 579 16.50 -11.72 22.20
C SER A 579 15.41 -12.73 22.52
N LEU A 580 14.96 -12.79 23.78
CA LEU A 580 13.93 -13.73 24.24
C LEU A 580 12.66 -13.00 24.67
N VAL A 581 11.50 -13.53 24.25
CA VAL A 581 10.20 -13.04 24.70
C VAL A 581 10.07 -13.27 26.21
N GLY A 582 9.65 -12.24 26.94
CA GLY A 582 9.49 -12.30 28.40
C GLY A 582 10.79 -12.23 29.21
N TYR A 583 11.94 -11.98 28.57
CA TYR A 583 13.20 -11.72 29.29
C TYR A 583 13.17 -10.37 29.99
N ASN A 584 13.58 -10.34 31.25
CA ASN A 584 13.68 -9.12 32.05
C ASN A 584 14.98 -8.33 31.84
N GLY A 585 15.83 -8.74 30.88
CA GLY A 585 17.10 -8.10 30.59
C GLY A 585 18.26 -8.54 31.49
N ARG A 586 18.00 -9.35 32.53
CA ARG A 586 19.03 -9.73 33.52
C ARG A 586 19.07 -11.23 33.78
N GLN A 587 18.05 -11.77 34.44
CA GLN A 587 18.13 -13.11 35.04
C GLN A 587 16.97 -14.04 34.67
N THR A 588 15.79 -13.49 34.37
CA THR A 588 14.59 -14.34 34.25
C THR A 588 13.89 -14.15 32.93
N VAL A 589 13.45 -15.27 32.34
CA VAL A 589 12.50 -15.30 31.23
C VAL A 589 11.15 -15.78 31.74
N ARG A 590 10.11 -14.97 31.56
CA ARG A 590 8.73 -15.31 31.89
C ARG A 590 7.96 -15.75 30.65
N LEU A 591 7.46 -16.98 30.65
CA LEU A 591 6.49 -17.44 29.66
C LEU A 591 5.06 -17.19 30.17
N PHE A 592 4.19 -16.81 29.25
CA PHE A 592 2.75 -16.68 29.47
C PHE A 592 2.05 -17.77 28.66
N TYR A 593 1.14 -18.52 29.29
CA TYR A 593 0.37 -19.54 28.61
C TYR A 593 -1.05 -19.55 29.13
N GLU A 594 -2.02 -19.40 28.23
CA GLU A 594 -3.42 -19.64 28.54
C GLU A 594 -3.69 -21.14 28.38
N VAL A 595 -4.22 -21.78 29.42
CA VAL A 595 -4.48 -23.22 29.39
C VAL A 595 -5.59 -23.50 28.39
N GLU A 596 -5.22 -24.12 27.27
CA GLU A 596 -6.15 -24.62 26.28
C GLU A 596 -6.50 -26.09 26.59
N LEU A 597 -7.79 -26.38 26.81
CA LEU A 597 -8.28 -27.75 26.82
C LEU A 597 -8.82 -28.12 25.43
N PRO A 598 -8.66 -29.38 24.98
CA PRO A 598 -9.31 -29.83 23.74
C PRO A 598 -10.82 -29.53 23.82
N PRO A 599 -11.43 -28.98 22.77
CA PRO A 599 -12.86 -28.72 22.75
C PRO A 599 -13.59 -30.01 23.08
N GLN A 600 -14.45 -29.96 24.10
CA GLN A 600 -15.38 -31.06 24.38
C GLN A 600 -16.21 -31.25 23.11
N VAL A 601 -16.11 -32.42 22.45
CA VAL A 601 -16.86 -32.70 21.22
C VAL A 601 -18.35 -32.57 21.52
N GLN A 602 -18.95 -31.43 21.17
CA GLN A 602 -20.39 -31.34 20.97
C GLN A 602 -20.68 -32.10 19.68
N GLN A 603 -21.44 -33.18 19.78
CA GLN A 603 -21.96 -33.88 18.60
C GLN A 603 -22.76 -32.87 17.77
N GLY A 604 -22.43 -32.77 16.48
CA GLY A 604 -23.15 -31.91 15.54
C GLY A 604 -24.62 -32.33 15.38
N PRO A 605 -25.44 -31.47 14.75
CA PRO A 605 -26.86 -31.72 14.59
C PRO A 605 -27.12 -33.01 13.79
N SER A 606 -28.20 -33.71 14.14
CA SER A 606 -28.56 -34.97 13.51
C SER A 606 -28.93 -34.76 12.04
N ILE A 607 -28.90 -35.84 11.24
CA ILE A 607 -29.35 -35.79 9.83
C ILE A 607 -30.81 -35.29 9.75
N ASP A 608 -31.64 -35.61 10.73
CA ASP A 608 -33.03 -35.16 10.79
C ASP A 608 -33.12 -33.64 11.01
N GLU A 609 -32.27 -33.07 11.86
CA GLU A 609 -32.20 -31.62 12.09
C GLU A 609 -31.74 -30.85 10.84
N ILE A 610 -30.82 -31.43 10.07
CA ILE A 610 -30.37 -30.85 8.79
C ILE A 610 -31.49 -30.92 7.74
N LEU A 611 -32.22 -32.04 7.66
CA LEU A 611 -33.32 -32.21 6.72
C LEU A 611 -34.49 -31.27 7.03
N ASP A 612 -34.75 -30.98 8.31
CA ASP A 612 -35.78 -30.01 8.72
C ASP A 612 -35.38 -28.56 8.42
N GLU A 613 -34.10 -28.22 8.57
CA GLU A 613 -33.54 -26.92 8.18
C GLU A 613 -33.68 -26.68 6.66
N VAL A 614 -33.40 -27.71 5.85
CA VAL A 614 -33.56 -27.64 4.38
C VAL A 614 -35.03 -27.54 3.99
N ALA A 615 -35.92 -28.32 4.62
CA ALA A 615 -37.36 -28.25 4.37
C ALA A 615 -37.95 -26.86 4.70
N ARG A 616 -37.45 -26.18 5.74
CA ARG A 616 -37.86 -24.80 6.06
C ARG A 616 -37.55 -23.80 4.95
N ARG A 617 -36.51 -24.03 4.14
CA ARG A 617 -36.03 -23.09 3.11
C ARG A 617 -36.58 -23.35 1.70
N LEU A 618 -37.39 -24.39 1.51
CA LEU A 618 -38.00 -24.68 0.20
C LEU A 618 -39.09 -23.63 -0.15
N PRO A 619 -39.13 -23.13 -1.40
CA PRO A 619 -40.13 -22.16 -1.84
C PRO A 619 -41.55 -22.77 -1.84
N THR A 620 -42.56 -21.93 -1.59
CA THR A 620 -43.98 -22.29 -1.75
C THR A 620 -44.36 -22.32 -3.23
N GLN A 621 -45.23 -23.25 -3.63
CA GLN A 621 -45.78 -23.32 -5.00
C GLN A 621 -47.32 -23.35 -4.97
N PRO A 622 -48.03 -22.86 -5.99
CA PRO A 622 -49.49 -22.94 -6.03
C PRO A 622 -49.97 -24.39 -6.08
N PHE A 623 -50.96 -24.75 -5.27
CA PHE A 623 -51.59 -26.09 -5.34
C PHE A 623 -52.51 -26.22 -6.56
N VAL A 624 -53.20 -25.14 -6.90
CA VAL A 624 -54.07 -25.03 -8.08
C VAL A 624 -53.93 -23.63 -8.68
N THR A 625 -53.89 -23.54 -10.00
CA THR A 625 -54.05 -22.29 -10.74
C THR A 625 -55.45 -22.25 -11.33
N ILE A 626 -56.13 -21.10 -11.22
CA ILE A 626 -57.52 -20.95 -11.66
C ILE A 626 -57.57 -19.94 -12.80
N GLU A 627 -57.91 -20.40 -14.00
CA GLU A 627 -58.19 -19.54 -15.15
C GLU A 627 -59.69 -19.27 -15.25
N VAL A 628 -60.04 -18.05 -15.66
CA VAL A 628 -61.44 -17.62 -15.78
C VAL A 628 -61.76 -17.31 -17.24
N HIS A 629 -62.78 -17.97 -17.75
CA HIS A 629 -63.36 -17.71 -19.06
C HIS A 629 -64.81 -17.23 -18.88
N VAL A 630 -65.34 -16.54 -19.88
CA VAL A 630 -66.76 -16.18 -19.93
C VAL A 630 -67.31 -16.82 -21.19
N ASN A 631 -68.31 -17.67 -21.05
CA ASN A 631 -68.91 -18.33 -22.20
C ASN A 631 -69.80 -17.37 -23.01
N ASP A 632 -70.25 -17.83 -24.18
CA ASP A 632 -71.02 -17.02 -25.13
C ASP A 632 -72.33 -16.43 -24.55
N ASN A 633 -72.81 -16.98 -23.42
CA ASN A 633 -74.00 -16.50 -22.69
C ASN A 633 -73.67 -15.51 -21.56
N GLY A 634 -72.40 -15.11 -21.39
CA GLY A 634 -71.96 -14.17 -20.37
C GLY A 634 -71.86 -14.77 -18.96
N VAL A 635 -71.74 -16.09 -18.85
CA VAL A 635 -71.60 -16.82 -17.58
C VAL A 635 -70.11 -17.19 -17.38
N PRO A 636 -69.53 -16.95 -16.20
CA PRO A 636 -68.15 -17.31 -15.93
C PRO A 636 -67.99 -18.84 -15.84
N GLU A 637 -66.93 -19.35 -16.48
CA GLU A 637 -66.42 -20.71 -16.41
C GLU A 637 -65.00 -20.67 -15.82
N PHE A 638 -64.65 -21.64 -14.98
CA PHE A 638 -63.34 -21.69 -14.34
C PHE A 638 -62.60 -22.96 -14.74
N GLU A 639 -61.32 -22.85 -15.09
CA GLU A 639 -60.46 -23.99 -15.31
C GLU A 639 -59.44 -24.11 -14.17
N LEU A 640 -59.50 -25.22 -13.44
CA LEU A 640 -58.65 -25.50 -12.28
C LEU A 640 -57.52 -26.42 -12.72
N TRP A 641 -56.30 -25.91 -12.70
CA TRP A 641 -55.06 -26.60 -13.04
C TRP A 641 -54.31 -27.00 -11.77
N PHE A 642 -54.29 -28.29 -11.43
CA PHE A 642 -53.64 -28.77 -10.20
C PHE A 642 -52.15 -29.07 -10.39
N HIS A 643 -51.34 -28.62 -9.43
CA HIS A 643 -49.87 -28.70 -9.46
C HIS A 643 -49.34 -29.43 -8.22
N VAL A 644 -49.53 -30.75 -8.17
CA VAL A 644 -49.17 -31.54 -6.98
C VAL A 644 -47.73 -32.06 -6.96
N ASP A 645 -46.97 -31.91 -8.05
CA ASP A 645 -45.53 -32.20 -8.15
C ASP A 645 -44.72 -30.90 -8.43
N ARG A 646 -43.39 -30.92 -8.22
CA ARG A 646 -42.46 -29.82 -8.50
C ARG A 646 -42.07 -29.68 -9.97
N ARG A 647 -42.33 -30.70 -10.79
CA ARG A 647 -42.12 -30.65 -12.25
C ARG A 647 -43.42 -30.26 -12.95
N TRP A 648 -43.56 -28.98 -13.26
CA TRP A 648 -44.76 -28.41 -13.89
C TRP A 648 -45.01 -28.92 -15.33
N ASP A 649 -44.07 -29.65 -15.95
CA ASP A 649 -44.06 -30.02 -17.37
C ASP A 649 -44.12 -31.54 -17.64
N SER A 650 -44.34 -32.38 -16.62
CA SER A 650 -44.43 -33.84 -16.83
C SER A 650 -45.86 -34.30 -17.13
N PRO A 651 -46.14 -34.88 -18.31
CA PRO A 651 -47.49 -35.34 -18.69
C PRO A 651 -47.96 -36.61 -17.96
N GLU A 652 -47.18 -37.16 -17.01
CA GLU A 652 -47.46 -38.43 -16.32
C GLU A 652 -47.58 -38.30 -14.78
N ALA A 653 -47.75 -37.10 -14.21
CA ALA A 653 -47.79 -36.93 -12.75
C ALA A 653 -49.08 -36.27 -12.24
N VAL A 654 -50.03 -37.15 -11.92
CA VAL A 654 -51.09 -37.06 -10.88
C VAL A 654 -52.51 -36.67 -11.32
N VAL A 655 -53.42 -37.60 -11.04
CA VAL A 655 -54.83 -37.64 -11.43
C VAL A 655 -55.68 -37.85 -10.18
N PHE A 656 -56.68 -37.00 -9.89
CA PHE A 656 -57.75 -37.38 -8.96
C PHE A 656 -58.62 -38.47 -9.63
N MET A 657 -58.77 -39.66 -9.05
CA MET A 657 -59.52 -40.77 -9.71
C MET A 657 -61.05 -40.58 -9.78
N GLU A 658 -61.62 -39.64 -9.02
CA GLU A 658 -63.05 -39.31 -9.07
C GLU A 658 -63.27 -37.85 -9.52
N GLU A 659 -63.63 -36.97 -8.58
CA GLU A 659 -63.74 -35.53 -8.73
C GLU A 659 -63.09 -34.86 -7.50
N PRO A 660 -62.28 -33.80 -7.65
CA PRO A 660 -61.74 -33.08 -6.50
C PRO A 660 -62.86 -32.48 -5.66
N ARG A 661 -62.78 -32.69 -4.35
CA ARG A 661 -63.71 -32.12 -3.37
C ARG A 661 -63.18 -30.80 -2.85
N PHE A 662 -63.96 -29.75 -3.05
CA PHE A 662 -63.65 -28.43 -2.55
C PHE A 662 -64.92 -27.65 -2.25
N ILE A 663 -64.78 -26.67 -1.36
CA ILE A 663 -65.83 -25.71 -1.02
C ILE A 663 -65.57 -24.43 -1.82
N VAL A 664 -66.60 -23.88 -2.43
CA VAL A 664 -66.52 -22.57 -3.08
C VAL A 664 -67.20 -21.53 -2.20
N LEU A 665 -66.47 -20.49 -1.84
CA LEU A 665 -66.96 -19.36 -1.06
C LEU A 665 -66.98 -18.12 -1.93
N SER A 666 -68.08 -17.38 -1.92
CA SER A 666 -68.12 -16.02 -2.48
C SER A 666 -67.73 -14.99 -1.42
N GLU A 667 -66.87 -14.05 -1.80
CA GLU A 667 -66.33 -13.05 -0.88
C GLU A 667 -67.01 -11.69 -1.08
N ARG A 668 -67.79 -11.21 -0.11
CA ARG A 668 -68.43 -9.90 -0.19
C ARG A 668 -67.59 -8.84 0.55
N PRO A 669 -67.30 -7.68 -0.06
CA PRO A 669 -66.77 -6.54 0.70
C PRO A 669 -67.79 -6.13 1.77
N ASN A 670 -67.34 -5.92 3.00
CA ASN A 670 -68.24 -5.46 4.07
C ASN A 670 -68.88 -4.11 3.68
N ALA A 671 -70.10 -3.86 4.16
CA ALA A 671 -70.97 -2.76 3.71
C ALA A 671 -70.36 -1.34 3.76
N ASN A 672 -69.22 -1.16 4.45
CA ASN A 672 -68.52 0.12 4.61
C ASN A 672 -67.18 0.22 3.83
N ASN A 673 -66.77 -0.83 3.10
CA ASN A 673 -65.53 -0.87 2.29
C ASN A 673 -64.23 -0.59 3.09
N GLU A 674 -64.24 -0.77 4.43
CA GLU A 674 -63.08 -0.58 5.30
C GLU A 674 -62.19 -1.84 5.35
N MET A 675 -60.91 -1.72 5.00
CA MET A 675 -59.91 -2.81 4.95
C MET A 675 -59.62 -3.52 6.30
N LYS A 676 -60.28 -3.15 7.40
CA LYS A 676 -59.97 -3.64 8.75
C LYS A 676 -60.87 -4.78 9.24
N GLU A 677 -62.01 -5.04 8.59
CA GLU A 677 -62.86 -6.18 8.94
C GLU A 677 -62.75 -7.30 7.89
N PRO A 678 -62.71 -8.57 8.31
CA PRO A 678 -62.66 -9.70 7.37
C PRO A 678 -63.93 -9.71 6.51
N PRO A 679 -63.80 -10.08 5.22
CA PRO A 679 -64.91 -10.08 4.28
C PRO A 679 -65.94 -11.14 4.67
N GLU A 680 -67.23 -10.86 4.40
CA GLU A 680 -68.30 -11.83 4.58
C GLU A 680 -68.15 -12.96 3.54
N LEU A 681 -67.95 -14.19 4.01
CA LEU A 681 -67.87 -15.38 3.17
C LEU A 681 -69.21 -16.09 3.15
N ARG A 682 -69.68 -16.47 1.95
CA ARG A 682 -70.88 -17.27 1.77
C ARG A 682 -70.61 -18.50 0.94
N ASP A 683 -71.03 -19.64 1.48
CA ASP A 683 -70.96 -20.93 0.80
C ASP A 683 -71.79 -20.92 -0.48
N ILE A 684 -71.19 -21.36 -1.56
CA ILE A 684 -71.89 -21.70 -2.79
C ILE A 684 -72.20 -23.20 -2.74
N PRO A 685 -73.49 -23.59 -2.74
CA PRO A 685 -73.89 -24.99 -2.71
C PRO A 685 -73.30 -25.80 -3.88
N ARG A 686 -72.92 -27.06 -3.63
CA ARG A 686 -72.30 -27.95 -4.63
C ARG A 686 -73.18 -28.20 -5.86
N ASP A 687 -74.50 -28.14 -5.71
CA ASP A 687 -75.49 -28.26 -6.79
C ASP A 687 -75.65 -26.99 -7.63
N ALA A 688 -75.05 -25.86 -7.22
CA ALA A 688 -75.05 -24.62 -7.99
C ALA A 688 -73.99 -24.57 -9.12
N PHE A 689 -73.09 -25.57 -9.18
CA PHE A 689 -72.07 -25.69 -10.23
C PHE A 689 -71.83 -27.16 -10.61
N SER A 690 -71.48 -27.41 -11.87
CA SER A 690 -70.97 -28.70 -12.34
C SER A 690 -69.45 -28.68 -12.45
N LEU A 691 -68.84 -29.84 -12.22
CA LEU A 691 -67.44 -30.07 -12.45
C LEU A 691 -67.30 -31.03 -13.63
N THR A 692 -66.41 -30.76 -14.57
CA THR A 692 -66.18 -31.63 -15.72
C THR A 692 -64.67 -31.79 -15.94
N PRO A 693 -64.12 -33.01 -15.93
CA PRO A 693 -62.70 -33.21 -16.20
C PRO A 693 -62.38 -32.87 -17.66
N ILE A 694 -61.38 -32.02 -17.88
CA ILE A 694 -60.81 -31.72 -19.20
C ILE A 694 -59.60 -32.62 -19.47
N GLN A 695 -58.72 -32.75 -18.46
CA GLN A 695 -57.52 -33.59 -18.45
C GLN A 695 -57.29 -34.14 -17.04
N SER A 696 -56.32 -35.04 -16.88
CA SER A 696 -56.00 -35.70 -15.61
C SER A 696 -55.88 -34.76 -14.40
N ASN A 697 -55.29 -33.58 -14.60
CA ASN A 697 -55.08 -32.55 -13.56
C ASN A 697 -55.82 -31.23 -13.86
N VAL A 698 -56.76 -31.23 -14.81
CA VAL A 698 -57.50 -30.01 -15.21
C VAL A 698 -58.99 -30.24 -15.20
N TYR A 699 -59.72 -29.42 -14.43
CA TYR A 699 -61.16 -29.53 -14.28
C TYR A 699 -61.85 -28.20 -14.62
N ARG A 700 -62.94 -28.29 -15.40
CA ARG A 700 -63.83 -27.17 -15.68
C ARG A 700 -64.92 -27.09 -14.63
N VAL A 701 -65.13 -25.90 -14.05
CA VAL A 701 -66.26 -25.58 -13.20
C VAL A 701 -67.22 -24.69 -13.98
N GLU A 702 -68.41 -25.20 -14.25
CA GLU A 702 -69.49 -24.49 -14.93
C GLU A 702 -70.61 -24.14 -13.94
N VAL A 703 -71.02 -22.87 -13.93
CA VAL A 703 -72.07 -22.38 -13.05
C VAL A 703 -73.45 -22.69 -13.62
N GLN A 704 -74.30 -23.39 -12.87
CA GLN A 704 -75.62 -23.81 -13.34
C GLN A 704 -76.75 -22.85 -12.93
N ASP A 705 -76.70 -22.26 -11.72
CA ASP A 705 -77.69 -21.29 -11.27
C ASP A 705 -77.11 -19.86 -11.29
N THR A 706 -77.27 -19.14 -12.40
CA THR A 706 -76.73 -17.78 -12.53
C THR A 706 -77.31 -16.76 -11.53
N GLY A 707 -78.48 -17.03 -10.91
CA GLY A 707 -79.13 -16.12 -9.96
C GLY A 707 -78.37 -15.98 -8.65
N LEU A 708 -77.80 -17.08 -8.16
CA LEU A 708 -76.97 -17.09 -6.95
C LEU A 708 -75.59 -16.43 -7.15
N TRP A 709 -75.12 -16.25 -8.38
CA TRP A 709 -73.75 -15.76 -8.61
C TRP A 709 -73.71 -14.26 -8.92
N PHE A 710 -74.75 -13.71 -9.55
CA PHE A 710 -74.82 -12.29 -9.92
C PHE A 710 -75.44 -11.39 -8.85
N ASP A 711 -76.15 -11.91 -7.84
CA ASP A 711 -76.83 -11.11 -6.81
C ASP A 711 -75.89 -10.68 -5.65
N PHE A 712 -74.63 -11.16 -5.64
CA PHE A 712 -73.71 -10.93 -4.52
C PHE A 712 -72.71 -9.78 -4.69
N GLY A 713 -72.53 -9.17 -5.86
CA GLY A 713 -71.61 -8.03 -6.02
C GLY A 713 -70.14 -8.31 -5.62
N SER A 714 -69.80 -9.59 -5.41
CA SER A 714 -68.49 -10.07 -5.02
C SER A 714 -67.52 -9.99 -6.21
N ARG A 715 -66.27 -9.61 -5.94
CA ARG A 715 -65.20 -9.63 -6.95
C ARG A 715 -64.35 -10.89 -6.88
N TYR A 716 -64.46 -11.73 -5.85
CA TYR A 716 -63.56 -12.85 -5.61
C TYR A 716 -64.29 -14.10 -5.14
N LEU A 717 -63.84 -15.25 -5.65
CA LEU A 717 -64.22 -16.58 -5.16
C LEU A 717 -63.02 -17.22 -4.47
N ARG A 718 -63.29 -18.00 -3.42
CA ARG A 718 -62.30 -18.84 -2.75
C ARG A 718 -62.66 -20.30 -2.95
N PHE A 719 -61.70 -21.07 -3.40
CA PHE A 719 -61.75 -22.52 -3.50
C PHE A 719 -60.95 -23.09 -2.33
N VAL A 720 -61.63 -23.81 -1.45
CA VAL A 720 -61.07 -24.38 -0.22
C VAL A 720 -60.97 -25.88 -0.38
N PHE A 721 -59.74 -26.39 -0.37
CA PHE A 721 -59.41 -27.80 -0.50
C PHE A 721 -59.03 -28.33 0.88
N LEU A 722 -59.83 -29.25 1.43
CA LEU A 722 -59.58 -29.83 2.75
C LEU A 722 -58.48 -30.91 2.62
N VAL A 723 -57.43 -30.79 3.43
CA VAL A 723 -56.27 -31.70 3.31
C VAL A 723 -56.55 -33.11 3.87
N GLY A 724 -57.55 -33.24 4.73
CA GLY A 724 -58.02 -34.54 5.25
C GLY A 724 -58.85 -35.36 4.27
N GLU A 725 -59.24 -34.81 3.11
CA GLU A 725 -59.93 -35.57 2.07
C GLU A 725 -58.95 -36.50 1.34
N THR A 726 -59.41 -37.71 1.02
CA THR A 726 -58.62 -38.70 0.29
C THR A 726 -58.39 -38.23 -1.14
N ILE A 727 -57.11 -38.18 -1.54
CA ILE A 727 -56.71 -38.04 -2.93
C ILE A 727 -56.18 -39.39 -3.42
N VAL A 728 -56.40 -39.68 -4.69
CA VAL A 728 -55.78 -40.84 -5.31
C VAL A 728 -54.63 -40.34 -6.15
N ILE A 729 -53.44 -40.92 -5.98
CA ILE A 729 -52.26 -40.63 -6.80
C ILE A 729 -51.84 -41.94 -7.46
N GLU A 730 -51.44 -41.90 -8.72
CA GLU A 730 -51.24 -43.08 -9.56
C GLU A 730 -50.12 -44.00 -9.03
N ASN A 731 -50.53 -44.97 -8.22
CA ASN A 731 -49.92 -46.29 -7.95
C ASN A 731 -50.80 -47.13 -6.99
N GLY A 732 -52.11 -46.83 -6.93
CA GLY A 732 -53.12 -47.62 -6.23
C GLY A 732 -53.14 -47.50 -4.70
N GLN A 733 -52.49 -46.49 -4.11
CA GLN A 733 -52.62 -46.22 -2.68
C GLN A 733 -53.42 -44.94 -2.44
N ASP A 734 -54.62 -45.11 -1.89
CA ASP A 734 -55.42 -44.03 -1.33
C ASP A 734 -54.64 -43.40 -0.17
N MET A 735 -54.42 -42.08 -0.23
CA MET A 735 -53.83 -41.32 0.88
C MET A 735 -54.50 -39.95 0.99
N THR A 736 -54.49 -39.36 2.17
CA THR A 736 -55.00 -38.00 2.34
C THR A 736 -54.04 -37.00 1.69
N LEU A 737 -54.55 -35.83 1.30
CA LEU A 737 -53.69 -34.74 0.84
C LEU A 737 -52.71 -34.30 1.95
N GLU A 738 -53.10 -34.42 3.21
CA GLU A 738 -52.26 -34.20 4.38
C GLU A 738 -51.07 -35.17 4.44
N ASP A 739 -51.33 -36.48 4.31
CA ASP A 739 -50.28 -37.51 4.29
C ASP A 739 -49.29 -37.27 3.13
N TYR A 740 -49.82 -36.84 1.98
CA TYR A 740 -49.00 -36.52 0.81
C TYR A 740 -48.11 -35.29 1.03
N ILE A 741 -48.64 -34.20 1.60
CA ILE A 741 -47.87 -32.99 1.93
C ILE A 741 -46.75 -33.33 2.93
N ASN A 742 -47.08 -34.10 3.97
CA ASN A 742 -46.14 -34.53 4.99
C ASN A 742 -45.04 -35.45 4.43
N GLY A 743 -45.40 -36.36 3.51
CA GLY A 743 -44.45 -37.28 2.87
C GLY A 743 -43.56 -36.62 1.82
N SER A 744 -44.10 -35.70 1.02
CA SER A 744 -43.38 -35.03 -0.07
C SER A 744 -42.56 -33.81 0.38
N ARG A 745 -42.86 -33.26 1.57
CA ARG A 745 -42.26 -32.01 2.10
C ARG A 745 -42.41 -30.82 1.13
N ILE A 746 -43.45 -30.81 0.29
CA ILE A 746 -43.82 -29.68 -0.58
C ILE A 746 -44.61 -28.66 0.23
N LYS A 747 -44.34 -27.36 -0.01
CA LYS A 747 -45.12 -26.28 0.59
C LYS A 747 -46.06 -25.68 -0.45
N PHE A 748 -47.36 -25.72 -0.19
CA PHE A 748 -48.35 -25.12 -1.07
C PHE A 748 -48.74 -23.71 -0.63
N GLU A 749 -48.87 -22.80 -1.59
CA GLU A 749 -49.47 -21.47 -1.36
C GLU A 749 -50.92 -21.62 -0.91
N GLY A 750 -51.33 -20.83 0.09
CA GLY A 750 -52.68 -20.87 0.63
C GLY A 750 -52.97 -22.01 1.62
N HIS A 751 -52.00 -22.88 1.92
CA HIS A 751 -52.12 -23.86 3.01
C HIS A 751 -52.14 -23.15 4.37
N ASN A 752 -53.20 -23.33 5.16
CA ASN A 752 -53.37 -22.65 6.44
C ASN A 752 -52.51 -23.23 7.58
N GLY A 753 -51.83 -24.35 7.33
CA GLY A 753 -50.98 -25.03 8.32
C GLY A 753 -51.72 -26.05 9.18
N GLU A 754 -53.03 -26.19 8.99
CA GLU A 754 -53.89 -27.06 9.79
C GLU A 754 -54.67 -28.04 8.91
N ASP A 755 -55.66 -27.57 8.17
CA ASP A 755 -56.68 -28.45 7.56
C ASP A 755 -57.10 -28.08 6.13
N ALA A 756 -56.60 -26.98 5.56
CA ALA A 756 -57.06 -26.54 4.24
C ALA A 756 -56.01 -25.76 3.41
N ILE A 757 -56.12 -25.89 2.08
CA ILE A 757 -55.47 -25.02 1.09
C ILE A 757 -56.53 -24.13 0.47
N VAL A 758 -56.29 -22.82 0.43
CA VAL A 758 -57.22 -21.83 -0.13
C VAL A 758 -56.60 -21.15 -1.35
N ALA A 759 -57.24 -21.32 -2.51
CA ALA A 759 -56.95 -20.55 -3.72
C ALA A 759 -58.07 -19.54 -3.96
N PHE A 760 -57.77 -18.33 -4.42
CA PHE A 760 -58.78 -17.33 -4.73
C PHE A 760 -58.64 -16.81 -6.15
N VAL A 761 -59.76 -16.48 -6.77
CA VAL A 761 -59.81 -15.96 -8.15
C VAL A 761 -60.76 -14.79 -8.25
N ARG A 762 -60.42 -13.81 -9.09
CA ARG A 762 -61.27 -12.64 -9.32
C ARG A 762 -62.29 -12.95 -10.41
N VAL A 763 -63.57 -12.71 -10.15
CA VAL A 763 -64.63 -12.89 -11.16
C VAL A 763 -64.82 -11.59 -11.95
N PRO A 764 -64.80 -11.62 -13.30
CA PRO A 764 -65.06 -10.45 -14.12
C PRO A 764 -66.52 -9.99 -13.97
N GLY A 765 -66.74 -8.71 -13.66
CA GLY A 765 -68.08 -8.15 -13.49
C GLY A 765 -68.80 -7.93 -14.83
N ARG A 766 -70.14 -7.88 -14.83
CA ARG A 766 -71.02 -7.72 -16.02
C ARG A 766 -70.86 -6.41 -16.83
N GLY A 767 -69.81 -5.64 -16.58
CA GLY A 767 -69.49 -4.41 -17.32
C GLY A 767 -68.01 -4.07 -17.13
N GLY A 768 -67.18 -4.49 -18.07
CA GLY A 768 -65.75 -4.21 -18.06
C GLY A 768 -64.93 -5.25 -18.82
N ILE A 769 -65.19 -5.40 -20.11
CA ILE A 769 -64.14 -5.85 -21.05
C ILE A 769 -63.39 -4.59 -21.42
N GLY A 770 -62.17 -4.47 -20.91
CA GLY A 770 -61.23 -3.36 -21.14
C GLY A 770 -59.86 -3.77 -20.65
#